data_AF-A0A835GD99-F1
#
_entry.id   AF-A0A835GD99-F1
#
_cell.length_a   1.000
_cell.length_b   1.000
_cell.length_c   1.000
_cell.angle_alpha   90.00
_cell.angle_beta   90.00
_cell.angle_gamma   90.00
#
_symmetry.space_group_name_H-M   'P 1'
#
loop_
_entity.id
_entity.type
_entity.pdbx_description
1 polymer ?
#
loop_
_entity_poly.entity_id
_entity_poly.type
_entity_poly.pdbx_seq_one_letter_code
_entity_poly.pdbx_strand_id
1 'polypeptide(L)'
;MKVGSHTIHKQIMEYHQINCFNINFRFFKFLGVWPGKNPWRYYNYYSKAFILFFVIIFSLLFSINFYFLPRQLDIFIEETIIYFTDLAVTSKVFTFVFMHDKIIEILDILECEVFQPDDDEGLIILEKAKKFNRTYCKIIMSVSYLSSTLHILSPLISHLILDVELMLPICRYAFISDEYRLMFIYPIYLYQSVAIHFHVLYNVNVDIFFFGLMVLAIAQLDIIDKKLRKVTDENKINETDGEVSSSLTHANKKDVMKLNQCIIHFIKICRFCKLIEDVFSATLFVQYSAASCIICVCLCRFTMSQLLTFSVYNCDWTSRSRQFKSNMRFFVDRTNKPLSVTGGKMFILSLDTFTSVKEMIFYFTDLAVTSKVLTFVIMHDKIIEILDILECEVFQPDDDEGIIILKKAKDFNKSYWKIIMSVSYLSSLVHIMSPLISHLILGVELLLPVCRYAFISDQYKLMFIYPIYLYQSASIHFHMLYNVNVDSFFLGLMVLAIAQLDILDVNLRKVTAENKIEDSDGEAARSPIHRGKEDVMKMNHCIVHFIQVCRFCELVKDVFSATLFVQFGAASCIICVCLLRFTMPAPMGYYIFLATYMTVMILQIMAPCWLGTRIMVKSQLLTFSVYNCDWTSRSRQFKSNMRFFVDRTNKPLSITGGKMFILSLDTFTSGELLPVLNLDY
;
A
#
# COMPACT_ATOMS: atom_id res chain seq x y z
N MET A 1 51.10 35.99 -35.54
CA MET A 1 51.07 34.51 -35.46
C MET A 1 50.50 34.18 -34.08
N LYS A 2 49.23 33.76 -33.92
CA LYS A 2 48.69 32.38 -34.12
C LYS A 2 49.60 31.39 -33.36
N VAL A 3 49.18 30.62 -32.34
CA VAL A 3 47.98 29.78 -32.07
C VAL A 3 48.09 29.43 -30.57
N GLY A 4 47.09 29.23 -29.71
CA GLY A 4 45.64 29.13 -29.75
C GLY A 4 45.21 28.60 -28.38
N SER A 5 44.75 29.47 -27.47
CA SER A 5 44.18 29.11 -26.16
C SER A 5 42.65 29.09 -26.19
N HIS A 6 42.09 28.71 -27.34
CA HIS A 6 40.67 28.43 -27.48
C HIS A 6 40.52 26.93 -27.66
N THR A 7 40.05 26.26 -26.60
CA THR A 7 38.91 25.31 -26.57
C THR A 7 39.03 24.51 -25.27
N ILE A 8 37.91 24.15 -24.64
CA ILE A 8 37.75 23.47 -23.33
C ILE A 8 37.57 24.43 -22.12
N HIS A 9 36.79 25.49 -22.31
CA HIS A 9 35.73 25.80 -21.35
C HIS A 9 34.43 25.36 -22.02
N LYS A 10 34.13 24.06 -21.93
CA LYS A 10 32.81 23.55 -22.29
C LYS A 10 31.87 24.17 -21.26
N GLN A 11 31.10 25.18 -21.69
CA GLN A 11 29.94 25.68 -20.94
C GLN A 11 29.16 24.46 -20.45
N ILE A 12 29.17 24.22 -19.15
CA ILE A 12 28.17 23.36 -18.52
C ILE A 12 26.86 24.13 -18.71
N MET A 13 26.13 23.82 -19.77
CA MET A 13 24.72 24.17 -19.85
C MET A 13 24.08 23.53 -18.62
N GLU A 14 23.68 24.33 -17.63
CA GLU A 14 22.89 23.85 -16.50
C GLU A 14 21.64 23.14 -17.06
N TYR A 15 21.65 21.81 -17.01
CA TYR A 15 20.61 21.01 -17.64
C TYR A 15 19.41 20.95 -16.68
N HIS A 16 18.52 21.93 -16.79
CA HIS A 16 17.37 22.01 -15.90
C HIS A 16 16.44 20.81 -16.07
N GLN A 17 16.40 19.95 -15.05
CA GLN A 17 15.57 18.75 -14.97
C GLN A 17 14.11 19.13 -14.73
N ILE A 18 13.89 20.17 -13.91
CA ILE A 18 12.58 20.75 -13.57
C ILE A 18 11.77 21.11 -14.83
N ASN A 19 12.42 21.39 -15.96
CA ASN A 19 11.76 21.70 -17.24
C ASN A 19 10.82 20.60 -17.76
N CYS A 20 10.89 19.36 -17.26
CA CYS A 20 9.90 18.34 -17.61
C CYS A 20 8.53 18.61 -16.97
N PHE A 21 8.49 19.32 -15.85
CA PHE A 21 7.27 19.70 -15.11
C PHE A 21 6.73 21.09 -15.48
N ASN A 22 7.28 21.77 -16.50
CA ASN A 22 6.83 23.12 -16.89
C ASN A 22 5.32 23.20 -17.19
N ILE A 23 4.73 22.13 -17.71
CA ILE A 23 3.28 22.06 -17.93
C ILE A 23 2.55 22.06 -16.58
N ASN A 24 2.97 21.20 -15.65
CA ASN A 24 2.39 21.13 -14.31
C ASN A 24 2.52 22.46 -13.56
N PHE A 25 3.69 23.12 -13.60
CA PHE A 25 3.88 24.42 -12.94
C PHE A 25 3.03 25.54 -13.53
N ARG A 26 2.74 25.51 -14.84
CA ARG A 26 1.78 26.47 -15.44
C ARG A 26 0.38 26.26 -14.86
N PHE A 27 -0.06 25.01 -14.72
CA PHE A 27 -1.35 24.70 -14.11
C PHE A 27 -1.36 25.00 -12.61
N PHE A 28 -0.34 24.64 -11.83
CA PHE A 28 -0.30 24.96 -10.41
C PHE A 28 -0.27 26.47 -10.14
N LYS A 29 0.38 27.26 -11.00
CA LYS A 29 0.30 28.73 -10.93
C LYS A 29 -1.10 29.24 -11.26
N PHE A 30 -1.73 28.70 -12.29
CA PHE A 30 -3.08 29.08 -12.66
C PHE A 30 -4.10 28.71 -11.56
N LEU A 31 -3.99 27.53 -10.98
CA LEU A 31 -4.81 27.04 -9.88
C LEU A 31 -4.50 27.71 -8.53
N GLY A 32 -3.51 28.62 -8.46
CA GLY A 32 -3.21 29.35 -7.24
C GLY A 32 -2.49 28.52 -6.16
N VAL A 33 -2.03 27.30 -6.45
CA VAL A 33 -1.38 26.42 -5.46
C VAL A 33 0.14 26.59 -5.44
N TRP A 34 0.74 27.13 -6.51
CA TRP A 34 2.18 27.35 -6.58
C TRP A 34 2.54 28.84 -6.68
N PRO A 35 2.97 29.51 -5.59
CA PRO A 35 3.43 30.90 -5.61
C PRO A 35 4.79 31.09 -6.31
N GLY A 36 5.59 30.04 -6.45
CA GLY A 36 6.98 30.15 -6.92
C GLY A 36 7.91 30.80 -5.90
N LYS A 37 9.20 30.94 -6.24
CA LYS A 37 10.22 31.45 -5.30
C LYS A 37 10.00 32.92 -4.87
N ASN A 38 9.40 33.76 -5.74
CA ASN A 38 9.09 35.18 -5.46
C ASN A 38 7.69 35.55 -5.99
N PRO A 39 6.60 35.28 -5.26
CA PRO A 39 5.26 35.64 -5.68
C PRO A 39 5.03 37.16 -5.63
N TRP A 40 4.36 37.71 -6.64
CA TRP A 40 3.89 39.09 -6.62
C TRP A 40 2.81 39.23 -5.53
N ARG A 41 2.75 40.36 -4.81
CA ARG A 41 1.77 40.56 -3.70
C ARG A 41 0.32 40.25 -4.13
N TYR A 42 -0.07 40.65 -5.35
CA TYR A 42 -1.39 40.37 -5.92
C TYR A 42 -1.65 38.88 -6.19
N TYR A 43 -0.62 38.10 -6.51
CA TYR A 43 -0.75 36.66 -6.71
C TYR A 43 -1.09 35.94 -5.40
N ASN A 44 -0.54 36.37 -4.25
CA ASN A 44 -0.87 35.77 -2.96
C ASN A 44 -2.36 36.01 -2.59
N TYR A 45 -2.91 37.18 -2.91
CA TYR A 45 -4.34 37.43 -2.72
C TYR A 45 -5.20 36.57 -3.67
N TYR A 46 -4.80 36.49 -4.95
CA TYR A 46 -5.45 35.63 -5.93
C TYR A 46 -5.46 34.16 -5.49
N SER A 47 -4.30 33.61 -5.13
CA SER A 47 -4.12 32.23 -4.68
C SER A 47 -5.04 31.89 -3.51
N LYS A 48 -5.03 32.72 -2.45
CA LYS A 48 -5.89 32.53 -1.28
C LYS A 48 -7.38 32.62 -1.64
N ALA A 49 -7.77 33.59 -2.46
CA ALA A 49 -9.15 33.74 -2.90
C ALA A 49 -9.61 32.55 -3.78
N PHE A 50 -8.76 32.07 -4.68
CA PHE A 50 -9.05 30.97 -5.58
C PHE A 50 -9.23 29.64 -4.82
N ILE A 51 -8.31 29.33 -3.90
CA ILE A 51 -8.40 28.13 -3.04
C ILE A 51 -9.62 28.25 -2.10
N LEU A 52 -9.87 29.42 -1.52
CA LEU A 52 -11.05 29.65 -0.68
C LEU A 52 -12.35 29.36 -1.45
N PHE A 53 -12.46 29.86 -2.68
CA PHE A 53 -13.70 29.74 -3.45
C PHE A 53 -13.92 28.35 -4.05
N PHE A 54 -12.91 27.78 -4.73
CA PHE A 54 -13.06 26.53 -5.48
C PHE A 54 -12.76 25.26 -4.68
N VAL A 55 -12.12 25.36 -3.51
CA VAL A 55 -11.79 24.21 -2.67
C VAL A 55 -12.54 24.30 -1.35
N ILE A 56 -12.29 25.34 -0.54
CA ILE A 56 -12.84 25.40 0.83
C ILE A 56 -14.37 25.59 0.83
N ILE A 57 -14.88 26.61 0.15
CA ILE A 57 -16.33 26.86 0.05
C ILE A 57 -17.02 25.69 -0.64
N PHE A 58 -16.40 25.12 -1.67
CA PHE A 58 -16.93 23.97 -2.38
C PHE A 58 -17.07 22.74 -1.46
N SER A 59 -16.01 22.36 -0.73
CA SER A 59 -16.06 21.26 0.26
C SER A 59 -17.07 21.54 1.38
N LEU A 60 -17.16 22.78 1.89
CA LEU A 60 -18.15 23.15 2.90
C LEU A 60 -19.59 22.97 2.42
N LEU A 61 -19.90 23.43 1.19
CA LEU A 61 -21.21 23.26 0.58
C LEU A 61 -21.55 21.76 0.39
N PHE A 62 -20.55 20.94 0.06
CA PHE A 62 -20.70 19.48 -0.01
C PHE A 62 -20.98 18.85 1.35
N SER A 63 -20.25 19.23 2.39
CA SER A 63 -20.48 18.74 3.75
C SER A 63 -21.88 19.14 4.27
N ILE A 64 -22.32 20.36 3.97
CA ILE A 64 -23.69 20.81 4.29
C ILE A 64 -24.70 19.99 3.51
N ASN A 65 -24.51 19.81 2.19
CA ASN A 65 -25.38 18.98 1.37
C ASN A 65 -25.53 17.56 1.91
N PHE A 66 -24.43 16.95 2.34
CA PHE A 66 -24.43 15.59 2.90
C PHE A 66 -25.29 15.46 4.16
N TYR A 67 -25.33 16.50 5.00
CA TYR A 67 -26.17 16.52 6.20
C TYR A 67 -27.68 16.58 5.87
N PHE A 68 -28.05 17.32 4.83
CA PHE A 68 -29.44 17.51 4.40
C PHE A 68 -29.91 16.46 3.38
N LEU A 69 -29.07 15.47 3.08
CA LEU A 69 -29.36 14.51 2.04
C LEU A 69 -30.53 13.60 2.46
N PRO A 70 -31.53 13.39 1.57
CA PRO A 70 -32.63 12.48 1.87
C PRO A 70 -32.10 11.07 2.15
N ARG A 71 -32.68 10.36 3.12
CA ARG A 71 -32.33 8.97 3.49
C ARG A 71 -32.64 7.93 2.40
N GLN A 72 -32.88 8.36 1.17
CA GLN A 72 -33.01 7.49 0.01
C GLN A 72 -31.60 7.06 -0.42
N LEU A 73 -31.35 5.76 -0.34
CA LEU A 73 -30.03 5.16 -0.58
C LEU A 73 -29.46 5.52 -1.95
N ASP A 74 -30.27 5.60 -3.00
CA ASP A 74 -29.78 5.89 -4.37
C ASP A 74 -29.16 7.28 -4.49
N ILE A 75 -29.82 8.30 -3.94
CA ILE A 75 -29.34 9.69 -3.90
C ILE A 75 -28.12 9.77 -2.95
N PHE A 76 -28.17 9.06 -1.83
CA PHE A 76 -27.08 9.04 -0.86
C PHE A 76 -25.78 8.50 -1.44
N ILE A 77 -25.87 7.41 -2.18
CA ILE A 77 -24.72 6.73 -2.78
C ILE A 77 -24.01 7.60 -3.83
N GLU A 78 -24.77 8.23 -4.74
CA GLU A 78 -24.18 9.09 -5.79
C GLU A 78 -23.39 10.27 -5.20
N GLU A 79 -23.98 10.93 -4.21
CA GLU A 79 -23.39 12.09 -3.54
C GLU A 79 -22.19 11.70 -2.66
N THR A 80 -22.21 10.48 -2.09
CA THR A 80 -21.09 9.93 -1.31
C THR A 80 -19.85 9.68 -2.18
N ILE A 81 -20.01 9.16 -3.40
CA ILE A 81 -18.88 8.93 -4.33
C ILE A 81 -18.15 10.24 -4.57
N ILE A 82 -18.94 11.28 -4.87
CA ILE A 82 -18.43 12.60 -5.19
C ILE A 82 -17.76 13.23 -3.96
N TYR A 83 -18.37 13.10 -2.78
CA TYR A 83 -17.79 13.58 -1.52
C TYR A 83 -16.40 12.99 -1.24
N PHE A 84 -16.21 11.68 -1.43
CA PHE A 84 -14.90 11.06 -1.26
C PHE A 84 -13.88 11.52 -2.32
N THR A 85 -14.31 11.75 -3.56
CA THR A 85 -13.43 12.38 -4.56
C THR A 85 -13.07 13.82 -4.23
N ASP A 86 -13.95 14.56 -3.54
CA ASP A 86 -13.66 15.91 -3.05
C ASP A 86 -12.59 15.90 -1.96
N LEU A 87 -12.78 15.03 -0.97
CA LEU A 87 -11.85 14.85 0.14
C LEU A 87 -10.43 14.48 -0.35
N ALA A 88 -10.32 13.63 -1.38
CA ALA A 88 -9.05 13.24 -1.99
C ALA A 88 -8.35 14.38 -2.76
N VAL A 89 -9.09 15.35 -3.29
CA VAL A 89 -8.49 16.52 -3.97
C VAL A 89 -8.14 17.61 -2.97
N THR A 90 -8.96 17.81 -1.95
CA THR A 90 -8.66 18.75 -0.87
C THR A 90 -7.37 18.35 -0.14
N SER A 91 -7.12 17.06 0.10
CA SER A 91 -5.84 16.59 0.66
C SER A 91 -4.64 16.90 -0.25
N LYS A 92 -4.79 16.76 -1.57
CA LYS A 92 -3.77 17.12 -2.57
C LYS A 92 -3.45 18.60 -2.57
N VAL A 93 -4.47 19.46 -2.54
CA VAL A 93 -4.29 20.92 -2.45
C VAL A 93 -3.57 21.29 -1.15
N PHE A 94 -3.99 20.73 -0.01
CA PHE A 94 -3.35 20.96 1.27
C PHE A 94 -1.91 20.48 1.34
N THR A 95 -1.56 19.40 0.64
CA THR A 95 -0.16 18.95 0.54
C THR A 95 0.72 20.03 -0.05
N PHE A 96 0.31 20.63 -1.16
CA PHE A 96 1.11 21.69 -1.79
C PHE A 96 1.14 22.98 -0.97
N VAL A 97 0.07 23.29 -0.22
CA VAL A 97 0.00 24.47 0.63
C VAL A 97 0.88 24.32 1.89
N PHE A 98 0.77 23.18 2.60
CA PHE A 98 1.46 22.98 3.88
C PHE A 98 2.88 22.41 3.73
N MET A 99 3.14 21.59 2.71
CA MET A 99 4.44 20.96 2.47
C MET A 99 5.27 21.70 1.42
N HIS A 100 4.93 22.95 1.13
CA HIS A 100 5.57 23.79 0.12
C HIS A 100 7.10 23.81 0.23
N ASP A 101 7.64 23.98 1.44
CA ASP A 101 9.08 24.09 1.66
C ASP A 101 9.81 22.77 1.34
N LYS A 102 9.21 21.63 1.70
CA LYS A 102 9.75 20.31 1.32
C LYS A 102 9.66 20.07 -0.19
N ILE A 103 8.60 20.55 -0.86
CA ILE A 103 8.49 20.47 -2.32
C ILE A 103 9.58 21.30 -2.99
N ILE A 104 9.90 22.49 -2.48
CA ILE A 104 11.05 23.28 -2.97
C ILE A 104 12.35 22.51 -2.78
N GLU A 105 12.57 21.89 -1.61
CA GLU A 105 13.77 21.09 -1.36
C GLU A 105 13.91 19.92 -2.35
N ILE A 106 12.82 19.22 -2.66
CA ILE A 106 12.78 18.17 -3.70
C ILE A 106 13.25 18.72 -5.05
N LEU A 107 12.74 19.89 -5.44
CA LEU A 107 13.12 20.53 -6.71
C LEU A 107 14.58 21.01 -6.71
N ASP A 108 15.07 21.54 -5.60
CA ASP A 108 16.46 21.99 -5.48
C ASP A 108 17.43 20.80 -5.51
N ILE A 109 17.05 19.63 -4.99
CA ILE A 109 17.85 18.40 -5.13
C ILE A 109 17.95 17.95 -6.59
N LEU A 110 16.87 18.04 -7.37
CA LEU A 110 16.88 17.70 -8.80
C LEU A 110 17.82 18.57 -9.64
N GLU A 111 18.06 19.80 -9.19
CA GLU A 111 18.95 20.75 -9.88
C GLU A 111 20.38 20.74 -9.32
N CYS A 112 20.65 19.97 -8.27
CA CYS A 112 21.97 19.89 -7.67
C CYS A 112 22.99 19.26 -8.63
N GLU A 113 24.25 19.71 -8.57
CA GLU A 113 25.36 19.23 -9.40
C GLU A 113 25.47 17.69 -9.45
N VAL A 114 25.21 17.02 -8.31
CA VAL A 114 25.31 15.55 -8.21
C VAL A 114 24.28 14.82 -9.08
N PHE A 115 23.12 15.44 -9.32
CA PHE A 115 22.05 14.87 -10.15
C PHE A 115 22.24 15.20 -11.63
N GLN A 116 23.18 16.09 -11.97
CA GLN A 116 23.48 16.41 -13.36
C GLN A 116 24.30 15.29 -14.00
N PRO A 117 24.00 14.93 -15.26
CA PRO A 117 24.76 13.90 -15.96
C PRO A 117 26.16 14.42 -16.31
N ASP A 118 27.18 13.64 -15.99
CA ASP A 118 28.59 13.94 -16.32
C ASP A 118 28.99 13.40 -17.71
N ASP A 119 28.19 12.48 -18.26
CA ASP A 119 28.45 11.74 -19.50
C ASP A 119 27.27 11.79 -20.49
N ASP A 120 27.58 11.66 -21.79
CA ASP A 120 26.59 11.72 -22.86
C ASP A 120 25.52 10.61 -22.75
N GLU A 121 25.89 9.45 -22.20
CA GLU A 121 24.94 8.35 -21.96
C GLU A 121 23.97 8.62 -20.80
N GLY A 122 24.45 9.21 -19.70
CA GLY A 122 23.60 9.66 -18.61
C GLY A 122 22.61 10.72 -19.07
N LEU A 123 23.04 11.60 -19.98
CA LEU A 123 22.17 12.59 -20.62
C LEU A 123 21.07 11.94 -21.47
N ILE A 124 21.37 10.90 -22.24
CA ILE A 124 20.37 10.15 -23.01
C ILE A 124 19.31 9.50 -22.10
N ILE A 125 19.72 8.90 -20.97
CA ILE A 125 18.78 8.30 -20.00
C ILE A 125 17.85 9.38 -19.46
N LEU A 126 18.40 10.50 -19.00
CA LEU A 126 17.65 11.58 -18.41
C LEU A 126 16.70 12.24 -19.41
N GLU A 127 17.13 12.44 -20.66
CA GLU A 127 16.29 12.99 -21.72
C GLU A 127 15.13 12.04 -22.09
N LYS A 128 15.38 10.73 -22.12
CA LYS A 128 14.34 9.71 -22.32
C LYS A 128 13.30 9.77 -21.20
N ALA A 129 13.73 9.85 -19.95
CA ALA A 129 12.86 9.99 -18.79
C ALA A 129 12.01 11.28 -18.83
N LYS A 130 12.63 12.42 -19.16
CA LYS A 130 11.95 13.72 -19.31
C LYS A 130 10.93 13.70 -20.46
N LYS A 131 11.27 13.10 -21.60
CA LYS A 131 10.37 12.96 -22.76
C LYS A 131 9.19 12.06 -22.44
N PHE A 132 9.45 10.95 -21.75
CA PHE A 132 8.39 10.05 -21.27
C PHE A 132 7.42 10.79 -20.35
N ASN A 133 7.93 11.48 -19.32
CA ASN A 133 7.11 12.26 -18.39
C ASN A 133 6.24 13.32 -19.11
N ARG A 134 6.82 14.08 -20.04
CA ARG A 134 6.08 15.08 -20.85
C ARG A 134 4.99 14.45 -21.71
N THR A 135 5.24 13.27 -22.27
CA THR A 135 4.27 12.58 -23.13
C THR A 135 3.14 12.00 -22.31
N TYR A 136 3.47 11.34 -21.19
CA TYR A 136 2.51 10.82 -20.22
C TYR A 136 1.59 11.92 -19.68
N CYS A 137 2.17 13.06 -19.28
CA CYS A 137 1.44 14.23 -18.80
C CYS A 137 0.39 14.72 -19.82
N LYS A 138 0.77 14.86 -21.10
CA LYS A 138 -0.15 15.28 -22.17
C LYS A 138 -1.29 14.29 -22.38
N ILE A 139 -0.99 12.99 -22.41
CA ILE A 139 -1.99 11.94 -22.65
C ILE A 139 -3.01 11.93 -21.51
N ILE A 140 -2.55 11.81 -20.26
CA ILE A 140 -3.46 11.70 -19.11
C ILE A 140 -4.32 12.96 -18.96
N MET A 141 -3.75 14.16 -19.08
CA MET A 141 -4.56 15.38 -19.03
C MET A 141 -5.59 15.45 -20.15
N SER A 142 -5.25 15.03 -21.38
CA SER A 142 -6.20 15.06 -22.50
C SER A 142 -7.37 14.11 -22.28
N VAL A 143 -7.11 12.90 -21.79
CA VAL A 143 -8.15 11.89 -21.51
C VAL A 143 -9.04 12.35 -20.34
N SER A 144 -8.45 12.86 -19.26
CA SER A 144 -9.22 13.33 -18.10
C SER A 144 -10.11 14.52 -18.44
N TYR A 145 -9.60 15.48 -19.22
CA TYR A 145 -10.38 16.66 -19.63
C TYR A 145 -11.50 16.32 -20.62
N LEU A 146 -11.24 15.38 -21.54
CA LEU A 146 -12.28 14.88 -22.44
C LEU A 146 -13.40 14.20 -21.64
N SER A 147 -13.03 13.37 -20.66
CA SER A 147 -13.99 12.71 -19.77
C SER A 147 -14.84 13.72 -18.98
N SER A 148 -14.22 14.73 -18.36
CA SER A 148 -14.94 15.77 -17.60
C SER A 148 -15.88 16.60 -18.48
N THR A 149 -15.42 16.95 -19.68
CA THR A 149 -16.21 17.71 -20.65
C THR A 149 -17.42 16.90 -21.12
N LEU A 150 -17.26 15.60 -21.40
CA LEU A 150 -18.35 14.71 -21.78
C LEU A 150 -19.36 14.52 -20.63
N HIS A 151 -18.88 14.41 -19.39
CA HIS A 151 -19.73 14.29 -18.20
C HIS A 151 -20.64 15.52 -18.01
N ILE A 152 -20.12 16.72 -18.27
CA ILE A 152 -20.90 17.97 -18.21
C ILE A 152 -21.83 18.07 -19.43
N LEU A 153 -21.32 17.83 -20.65
CA LEU A 153 -22.14 17.99 -21.85
C LEU A 153 -23.32 17.02 -21.94
N SER A 154 -23.20 15.80 -21.42
CA SER A 154 -24.25 14.77 -21.51
C SER A 154 -25.62 15.21 -20.97
N PRO A 155 -25.76 15.69 -19.71
CA PRO A 155 -27.03 16.19 -19.20
C PRO A 155 -27.50 17.48 -19.91
N LEU A 156 -26.57 18.35 -20.34
CA LEU A 156 -26.91 19.60 -21.04
C LEU A 156 -27.50 19.33 -22.43
N ILE A 157 -26.90 18.42 -23.19
CA ILE A 157 -27.39 17.97 -24.49
C ILE A 157 -28.76 17.30 -24.34
N SER A 158 -28.92 16.46 -23.31
CA SER A 158 -30.21 15.80 -23.03
C SER A 158 -31.31 16.82 -22.70
N HIS A 159 -30.99 17.88 -21.94
CA HIS A 159 -31.93 18.95 -21.65
C HIS A 159 -32.30 19.76 -22.91
N LEU A 160 -31.31 20.18 -23.71
CA LEU A 160 -31.53 21.06 -24.86
C LEU A 160 -32.18 20.34 -26.06
N ILE A 161 -31.91 19.05 -26.27
CA ILE A 161 -32.41 18.30 -27.43
C ILE A 161 -33.66 17.48 -27.11
N LEU A 162 -33.74 16.89 -25.91
CA LEU A 162 -34.82 15.96 -25.53
C LEU A 162 -35.85 16.59 -24.57
N ASP A 163 -35.73 17.88 -24.25
CA ASP A 163 -36.61 18.61 -23.32
C ASP A 163 -36.74 17.92 -21.94
N VAL A 164 -35.69 17.20 -21.51
CA VAL A 164 -35.63 16.53 -20.20
C VAL A 164 -35.18 17.52 -19.12
N GLU A 165 -35.67 17.40 -17.88
CA GLU A 165 -35.21 18.26 -16.78
C GLU A 165 -33.67 18.22 -16.62
N LEU A 166 -33.06 19.41 -16.50
CA LEU A 166 -31.62 19.54 -16.38
C LEU A 166 -31.14 19.00 -15.02
N MET A 167 -30.48 17.85 -15.04
CA MET A 167 -29.84 17.31 -13.85
C MET A 167 -28.51 18.01 -13.59
N LEU A 168 -28.29 18.43 -12.35
CA LEU A 168 -27.01 19.03 -11.93
C LEU A 168 -25.87 18.02 -12.11
N PRO A 169 -24.69 18.45 -12.57
CA PRO A 169 -23.62 17.55 -12.99
C PRO A 169 -22.85 16.95 -11.82
N ILE A 170 -23.05 17.44 -10.59
CA ILE A 170 -22.35 16.93 -9.42
C ILE A 170 -23.31 16.62 -8.28
N CYS A 171 -24.00 17.65 -7.80
CA CYS A 171 -24.65 17.58 -6.50
C CYS A 171 -25.98 18.31 -6.54
N ARG A 172 -27.00 17.72 -5.94
CA ARG A 172 -28.35 18.29 -5.92
C ARG A 172 -28.47 19.56 -5.06
N TYR A 173 -27.56 19.79 -4.11
CA TYR A 173 -27.69 20.82 -3.06
C TYR A 173 -29.05 20.72 -2.35
N ALA A 174 -29.26 19.59 -1.65
CA ALA A 174 -30.49 19.23 -0.94
C ALA A 174 -30.91 20.23 0.16
N PHE A 175 -29.99 21.09 0.62
CA PHE A 175 -30.30 22.16 1.57
C PHE A 175 -31.06 23.35 0.94
N ILE A 176 -31.14 23.43 -0.40
CA ILE A 176 -31.91 24.45 -1.13
C ILE A 176 -33.26 23.84 -1.52
N SER A 177 -34.36 24.54 -1.23
CA SER A 177 -35.69 24.07 -1.63
C SER A 177 -35.83 23.99 -3.15
N ASP A 178 -36.65 23.06 -3.63
CA ASP A 178 -36.78 22.75 -5.06
C ASP A 178 -37.18 23.98 -5.91
N GLU A 179 -38.03 24.89 -5.40
CA GLU A 179 -38.43 26.13 -6.10
C GLU A 179 -37.23 27.05 -6.41
N TYR A 180 -36.43 27.38 -5.39
CA TYR A 180 -35.22 28.20 -5.58
C TYR A 180 -34.17 27.50 -6.44
N ARG A 181 -34.06 26.17 -6.36
CA ARG A 181 -33.12 25.40 -7.20
C ARG A 181 -33.49 25.46 -8.68
N LEU A 182 -34.77 25.37 -9.02
CA LEU A 182 -35.26 25.52 -10.39
C LEU A 182 -35.07 26.95 -10.90
N MET A 183 -35.33 27.96 -10.07
CA MET A 183 -35.14 29.37 -10.43
C MET A 183 -33.67 29.70 -10.76
N PHE A 184 -32.71 29.10 -10.06
CA PHE A 184 -31.27 29.34 -10.24
C PHE A 184 -30.52 28.18 -10.88
N ILE A 185 -31.21 27.32 -11.66
CA ILE A 185 -30.61 26.09 -12.17
C ILE A 185 -29.43 26.35 -13.10
N TYR A 186 -29.51 27.33 -14.02
CA TYR A 186 -28.42 27.63 -14.95
C TYR A 186 -27.17 28.22 -14.27
N PRO A 187 -27.28 29.20 -13.34
CA PRO A 187 -26.13 29.66 -12.55
C PRO A 187 -25.48 28.56 -11.71
N ILE A 188 -26.28 27.72 -11.03
CA ILE A 188 -25.75 26.62 -10.20
C ILE A 188 -25.05 25.59 -11.08
N TYR A 189 -25.65 25.25 -12.22
CA TYR A 189 -25.07 24.33 -13.20
C TYR A 189 -23.74 24.85 -13.73
N LEU A 190 -23.65 26.14 -14.07
CA LEU A 190 -22.42 26.78 -14.53
C LEU A 190 -21.33 26.75 -13.44
N TYR A 191 -21.68 27.10 -12.20
CA TYR A 191 -20.76 27.04 -11.07
C TYR A 191 -20.19 25.63 -10.86
N GLN A 192 -21.06 24.61 -10.82
CA GLN A 192 -20.64 23.22 -10.67
C GLN A 192 -19.79 22.75 -11.86
N SER A 193 -20.18 23.09 -13.09
CA SER A 193 -19.43 22.72 -14.31
C SER A 193 -17.99 23.28 -14.32
N VAL A 194 -17.83 24.51 -13.86
CA VAL A 194 -16.52 25.16 -13.71
C VAL A 194 -15.73 24.51 -12.57
N ALA A 195 -16.37 24.25 -11.43
CA ALA A 195 -15.73 23.62 -10.28
C ALA A 195 -15.17 22.22 -10.61
N ILE A 196 -15.92 21.35 -11.30
CA ILE A 196 -15.44 20.02 -11.72
C ILE A 196 -14.16 20.12 -12.53
N HIS A 197 -14.10 21.06 -13.48
CA HIS A 197 -12.91 21.21 -14.32
C HIS A 197 -11.68 21.58 -13.49
N PHE A 198 -11.81 22.49 -12.53
CA PHE A 198 -10.71 22.81 -11.62
C PHE A 198 -10.36 21.63 -10.71
N HIS A 199 -11.35 20.89 -10.23
CA HIS A 199 -11.18 19.68 -9.43
C HIS A 199 -10.34 18.61 -10.14
N VAL A 200 -10.70 18.32 -11.38
CA VAL A 200 -9.98 17.38 -12.25
C VAL A 200 -8.56 17.89 -12.51
N LEU A 201 -8.39 19.20 -12.75
CA LEU A 201 -7.07 19.80 -12.96
C LEU A 201 -6.17 19.67 -11.74
N TYR A 202 -6.69 19.88 -10.52
CA TYR A 202 -5.95 19.63 -9.28
C TYR A 202 -5.55 18.17 -9.16
N ASN A 203 -6.53 17.27 -9.28
CA ASN A 203 -6.36 15.84 -9.08
C ASN A 203 -5.26 15.28 -10.00
N VAL A 204 -5.39 15.55 -11.29
CA VAL A 204 -4.54 14.99 -12.34
C VAL A 204 -3.14 15.61 -12.32
N ASN A 205 -3.00 16.93 -12.11
CA ASN A 205 -1.67 17.56 -12.07
C ASN A 205 -0.82 17.06 -10.91
N VAL A 206 -1.42 16.89 -9.73
CA VAL A 206 -0.69 16.41 -8.54
C VAL A 206 -0.19 14.98 -8.75
N ASP A 207 -1.03 14.10 -9.31
CA ASP A 207 -0.65 12.70 -9.56
C ASP A 207 0.45 12.58 -10.61
N ILE A 208 0.34 13.35 -11.70
CA ILE A 208 1.37 13.40 -12.75
C ILE A 208 2.68 13.96 -12.19
N PHE A 209 2.61 14.98 -11.33
CA PHE A 209 3.81 15.56 -10.71
C PHE A 209 4.53 14.52 -9.85
N PHE A 210 3.81 13.83 -8.95
CA PHE A 210 4.35 12.74 -8.14
C PHE A 210 4.96 11.63 -9.00
N PHE A 211 4.23 11.16 -10.02
CA PHE A 211 4.71 10.14 -10.94
C PHE A 211 6.00 10.56 -11.66
N GLY A 212 6.05 11.80 -12.13
CA GLY A 212 7.24 12.33 -12.81
C GLY A 212 8.46 12.43 -11.89
N LEU A 213 8.29 12.71 -10.59
CA LEU A 213 9.39 12.69 -9.62
C LEU A 213 9.95 11.26 -9.47
N MET A 214 9.09 10.25 -9.45
CA MET A 214 9.49 8.84 -9.39
C MET A 214 10.22 8.39 -10.65
N VAL A 215 9.74 8.80 -11.83
CA VAL A 215 10.44 8.54 -13.11
C VAL A 215 11.86 9.14 -13.10
N LEU A 216 12.03 10.35 -12.54
CA LEU A 216 13.36 10.95 -12.40
C LEU A 216 14.23 10.22 -11.38
N ALA A 217 13.68 9.77 -10.25
CA ALA A 217 14.43 8.95 -9.28
C ALA A 217 14.95 7.65 -9.92
N ILE A 218 14.12 6.96 -10.70
CA ILE A 218 14.51 5.75 -11.43
C ILE A 218 15.62 6.05 -12.44
N ALA A 219 15.48 7.15 -13.20
CA ALA A 219 16.52 7.56 -14.15
C ALA A 219 17.87 7.83 -13.46
N GLN A 220 17.86 8.40 -12.25
CA GLN A 220 19.09 8.63 -11.48
C GLN A 220 19.71 7.31 -10.97
N LEU A 221 18.90 6.32 -10.61
CA LEU A 221 19.39 4.97 -10.28
C LEU A 221 20.01 4.27 -11.49
N ASP A 222 19.40 4.39 -12.67
CA ASP A 222 19.95 3.85 -13.93
C ASP A 222 21.31 4.50 -14.27
N ILE A 223 21.46 5.80 -14.01
CA ILE A 223 22.74 6.51 -14.18
C ILE A 223 23.80 5.95 -13.22
N ILE A 224 23.46 5.68 -11.95
CA ILE A 224 24.39 5.08 -10.99
C ILE A 224 24.78 3.66 -11.39
N ASP A 225 23.82 2.80 -11.77
CA ASP A 225 24.11 1.42 -12.21
C ASP A 225 25.14 1.44 -13.34
N LYS A 226 24.98 2.33 -14.32
CA LYS A 226 25.95 2.49 -15.40
C LYS A 226 27.31 3.02 -14.94
N LYS A 227 27.34 4.06 -14.09
CA LYS A 227 28.60 4.59 -13.55
C LYS A 227 29.38 3.49 -12.80
N LEU A 228 28.70 2.64 -12.03
CA LEU A 228 29.30 1.51 -11.32
C LEU A 228 29.84 0.42 -12.27
N ARG A 229 29.10 0.10 -13.35
CA ARG A 229 29.59 -0.83 -14.39
C ARG A 229 30.86 -0.31 -15.06
N LYS A 230 30.91 0.97 -15.44
CA LYS A 230 32.10 1.60 -16.06
C LYS A 230 33.34 1.52 -15.15
N VAL A 231 33.18 1.77 -13.85
CA VAL A 231 34.28 1.63 -12.88
C VAL A 231 34.79 0.18 -12.80
N THR A 232 33.88 -0.80 -12.92
CA THR A 232 34.24 -2.23 -12.84
C THR A 232 34.90 -2.73 -14.13
N ASP A 233 34.46 -2.25 -15.29
CA ASP A 233 34.99 -2.67 -16.59
C ASP A 233 36.35 -2.02 -16.91
N GLU A 234 36.61 -0.79 -16.46
CA GLU A 234 37.94 -0.15 -16.55
C GLU A 234 38.99 -0.93 -15.74
N ASN A 235 38.62 -1.53 -14.61
CA ASN A 235 39.53 -2.33 -13.78
C ASN A 235 39.97 -3.64 -14.46
N LYS A 236 39.12 -4.25 -15.29
CA LYS A 236 39.48 -5.47 -16.04
C LYS A 236 40.51 -5.22 -17.13
N ILE A 237 40.52 -4.03 -17.73
CA ILE A 237 41.46 -3.66 -18.81
C ILE A 237 42.86 -3.39 -18.24
N ASN A 238 42.94 -2.78 -17.06
CA ASN A 238 44.22 -2.46 -16.42
C ASN A 238 44.95 -3.70 -15.84
N GLU A 239 44.23 -4.81 -15.57
CA GLU A 239 44.88 -6.07 -15.16
C GLU A 239 45.55 -6.82 -16.32
N THR A 240 45.17 -6.54 -17.57
CA THR A 240 45.76 -7.17 -18.77
C THR A 240 47.07 -6.54 -19.26
N ASP A 241 47.36 -5.29 -18.91
CA ASP A 241 48.57 -4.58 -19.35
C ASP A 241 49.58 -4.46 -18.19
N GLY A 242 50.57 -5.35 -18.18
CA GLY A 242 51.51 -5.58 -17.07
C GLY A 242 52.62 -4.53 -16.86
N GLU A 243 52.29 -3.26 -16.65
CA GLU A 243 53.26 -2.24 -16.20
C GLU A 243 52.86 -1.61 -14.85
N VAL A 244 53.64 -1.93 -13.79
CA VAL A 244 53.42 -1.51 -12.39
C VAL A 244 54.69 -0.80 -11.89
N SER A 245 54.63 0.45 -11.42
CA SER A 245 54.54 0.66 -9.96
C SER A 245 54.19 2.10 -9.52
N SER A 246 54.16 3.10 -10.41
CA SER A 246 53.78 4.48 -10.05
C SER A 246 52.39 4.89 -10.56
N SER A 247 51.85 4.19 -11.56
CA SER A 247 50.52 4.42 -12.17
C SER A 247 49.37 3.80 -11.37
N LEU A 248 49.59 2.64 -10.73
CA LEU A 248 48.58 1.88 -9.99
C LEU A 248 48.05 2.59 -8.73
N THR A 249 48.89 3.35 -8.02
CA THR A 249 48.45 4.10 -6.84
C THR A 249 47.54 5.28 -7.23
N HIS A 250 47.78 5.88 -8.41
CA HIS A 250 46.96 6.98 -8.92
C HIS A 250 45.67 6.48 -9.60
N ALA A 251 45.70 5.31 -10.25
CA ALA A 251 44.52 4.63 -10.79
C ALA A 251 43.55 4.21 -9.66
N ASN A 252 44.04 3.48 -8.65
CA ASN A 252 43.23 3.08 -7.49
C ASN A 252 42.64 4.29 -6.74
N LYS A 253 43.37 5.41 -6.64
CA LYS A 253 42.85 6.64 -6.02
C LYS A 253 41.73 7.28 -6.86
N LYS A 254 41.80 7.20 -8.19
CA LYS A 254 40.78 7.70 -9.12
C LYS A 254 39.51 6.84 -9.05
N ASP A 255 39.66 5.52 -8.94
CA ASP A 255 38.52 4.58 -8.88
C ASP A 255 37.79 4.67 -7.53
N VAL A 256 38.53 4.80 -6.43
CA VAL A 256 37.95 5.11 -5.11
C VAL A 256 37.23 6.46 -5.13
N MET A 257 37.75 7.46 -5.84
CA MET A 257 37.08 8.76 -5.98
C MET A 257 35.78 8.66 -6.80
N LYS A 258 35.77 7.89 -7.90
CA LYS A 258 34.55 7.61 -8.70
C LYS A 258 33.51 6.83 -7.90
N LEU A 259 33.93 5.83 -7.12
CA LEU A 259 33.04 5.06 -6.25
C LEU A 259 32.44 5.95 -5.14
N ASN A 260 33.25 6.80 -4.51
CA ASN A 260 32.76 7.77 -3.52
C ASN A 260 31.73 8.74 -4.12
N GLN A 261 31.92 9.20 -5.36
CA GLN A 261 30.93 10.01 -6.07
C GLN A 261 29.62 9.24 -6.30
N CYS A 262 29.68 7.95 -6.65
CA CYS A 262 28.49 7.10 -6.79
C CYS A 262 27.75 6.93 -5.46
N ILE A 263 28.48 6.73 -4.36
CA ILE A 263 27.91 6.62 -3.00
C ILE A 263 27.23 7.94 -2.61
N ILE A 264 27.88 9.08 -2.82
CA ILE A 264 27.29 10.41 -2.54
C ILE A 264 26.01 10.62 -3.38
N HIS A 265 26.02 10.22 -4.65
CA HIS A 265 24.85 10.29 -5.51
C HIS A 265 23.71 9.41 -4.98
N PHE A 266 23.99 8.16 -4.63
CA PHE A 266 23.00 7.24 -4.08
C PHE A 266 22.39 7.76 -2.77
N ILE A 267 23.21 8.29 -1.85
CA ILE A 267 22.73 8.91 -0.60
C ILE A 267 21.78 10.07 -0.89
N LYS A 268 22.08 10.90 -1.90
CA LYS A 268 21.17 12.00 -2.30
C LYS A 268 19.88 11.48 -2.92
N ILE A 269 19.91 10.40 -3.71
CA ILE A 269 18.68 9.74 -4.20
C ILE A 269 17.84 9.21 -3.04
N CYS A 270 18.45 8.58 -2.04
CA CYS A 270 17.74 8.13 -0.85
C CYS A 270 17.05 9.30 -0.12
N ARG A 271 17.75 10.43 0.05
CA ARG A 271 17.16 11.66 0.63
C ARG A 271 16.02 12.19 -0.24
N PHE A 272 16.19 12.23 -1.56
CA PHE A 272 15.16 12.65 -2.51
C PHE A 272 13.89 11.80 -2.37
N CYS A 273 14.02 10.48 -2.39
CA CYS A 273 12.89 9.55 -2.21
C CYS A 273 12.25 9.70 -0.82
N LYS A 274 13.04 9.94 0.24
CA LYS A 274 12.54 10.16 1.59
C LYS A 274 11.69 11.43 1.68
N LEU A 275 12.12 12.52 1.06
CA LEU A 275 11.36 13.77 1.01
C LEU A 275 10.06 13.60 0.21
N ILE A 276 10.09 12.84 -0.89
CA ILE A 276 8.88 12.52 -1.66
C ILE A 276 7.89 11.71 -0.81
N GLU A 277 8.39 10.69 -0.10
CA GLU A 277 7.58 9.89 0.85
C GLU A 277 6.95 10.79 1.92
N ASP A 278 7.74 11.65 2.55
CA ASP A 278 7.28 12.60 3.57
C ASP A 278 6.18 13.56 3.06
N VAL A 279 6.27 14.02 1.81
CA VAL A 279 5.32 14.97 1.21
C VAL A 279 4.03 14.26 0.79
N PHE A 280 4.12 13.12 0.12
CA PHE A 280 2.97 12.52 -0.57
C PHE A 280 2.31 11.37 0.18
N SER A 281 2.93 10.79 1.22
CA SER A 281 2.39 9.63 1.94
C SER A 281 0.98 9.84 2.49
N ALA A 282 0.74 10.94 3.21
CA ALA A 282 -0.58 11.24 3.79
C ALA A 282 -1.66 11.40 2.71
N THR A 283 -1.33 12.03 1.59
CA THR A 283 -2.27 12.27 0.49
C THR A 283 -2.55 11.02 -0.32
N LEU A 284 -1.53 10.20 -0.57
CA LEU A 284 -1.71 8.88 -1.17
C LEU A 284 -2.61 8.00 -0.28
N PHE A 285 -2.43 8.05 1.04
CA PHE A 285 -3.31 7.34 1.98
C PHE A 285 -4.77 7.80 1.84
N VAL A 286 -5.03 9.10 1.89
CA VAL A 286 -6.39 9.63 1.71
C VAL A 286 -6.96 9.24 0.34
N GLN A 287 -6.16 9.29 -0.73
CA GLN A 287 -6.58 8.89 -2.07
C GLN A 287 -6.95 7.41 -2.16
N TYR A 288 -6.13 6.52 -1.61
CA TYR A 288 -6.40 5.08 -1.63
C TYR A 288 -7.59 4.72 -0.73
N SER A 289 -7.73 5.36 0.42
CA SER A 289 -8.88 5.19 1.32
C SER A 289 -10.18 5.66 0.65
N ALA A 290 -10.17 6.87 0.06
CA ALA A 290 -11.31 7.38 -0.70
C ALA A 290 -11.66 6.48 -1.88
N ALA A 291 -10.67 5.99 -2.63
CA ALA A 291 -10.89 5.05 -3.74
C ALA A 291 -11.54 3.74 -3.26
N SER A 292 -11.11 3.19 -2.12
CA SER A 292 -11.75 2.03 -1.50
C SER A 292 -13.21 2.31 -1.14
N CYS A 293 -13.51 3.43 -0.48
CA CYS A 293 -14.88 3.83 -0.16
C CYS A 293 -15.74 4.02 -1.42
N ILE A 294 -15.21 4.66 -2.46
CA ILE A 294 -15.90 4.85 -3.75
C ILE A 294 -16.22 3.50 -4.38
N ILE A 295 -15.26 2.57 -4.41
CA ILE A 295 -15.50 1.22 -4.93
C ILE A 295 -16.63 0.55 -4.15
N CYS A 296 -16.58 0.57 -2.81
CA CYS A 296 -17.62 0.00 -1.95
C CYS A 296 -19.00 0.62 -2.19
N VAL A 297 -19.07 1.93 -2.38
CA VAL A 297 -20.33 2.67 -2.58
C VAL A 297 -20.89 2.46 -4.00
N CYS A 298 -20.03 2.46 -5.03
CA CYS A 298 -20.41 2.09 -6.40
C CYS A 298 -21.04 0.69 -6.45
N LEU A 299 -20.49 -0.25 -5.67
CA LEU A 299 -21.02 -1.61 -5.56
C LEU A 299 -22.37 -1.65 -4.82
N CYS A 300 -22.58 -0.76 -3.85
CA CYS A 300 -23.88 -0.58 -3.19
C CYS A 300 -24.95 -0.06 -4.17
N ARG A 301 -24.62 0.94 -5.00
CA ARG A 301 -25.53 1.49 -6.03
C ARG A 301 -26.00 0.42 -6.99
N PHE A 302 -25.05 -0.40 -7.43
CA PHE A 302 -25.32 -1.50 -8.33
C PHE A 302 -26.36 -2.40 -7.67
N THR A 303 -26.10 -2.87 -6.44
CA THR A 303 -26.98 -3.77 -5.67
C THR A 303 -28.40 -3.23 -5.43
N MET A 304 -28.57 -1.92 -5.17
CA MET A 304 -29.89 -1.31 -4.92
C MET A 304 -30.82 -1.29 -6.14
N SER A 305 -30.27 -1.22 -7.36
CA SER A 305 -31.06 -1.15 -8.59
C SER A 305 -32.05 -2.32 -8.80
N GLN A 306 -31.86 -3.48 -8.15
CA GLN A 306 -32.82 -4.60 -8.22
C GLN A 306 -33.82 -4.68 -7.05
N LEU A 307 -33.62 -3.96 -5.95
CA LEU A 307 -34.59 -3.89 -4.86
C LEU A 307 -35.87 -3.12 -5.28
N LEU A 308 -35.78 -2.27 -6.30
CA LEU A 308 -36.91 -1.56 -6.89
C LEU A 308 -38.00 -2.52 -7.40
N THR A 309 -37.61 -3.63 -8.06
CA THR A 309 -38.56 -4.65 -8.53
C THR A 309 -39.25 -5.37 -7.39
N PHE A 310 -38.52 -5.68 -6.31
CA PHE A 310 -39.06 -6.31 -5.11
C PHE A 310 -39.99 -5.37 -4.33
N SER A 311 -39.66 -4.08 -4.24
CA SER A 311 -40.49 -3.05 -3.59
C SER A 311 -41.79 -2.78 -4.35
N VAL A 312 -41.78 -2.87 -5.69
CA VAL A 312 -42.99 -2.78 -6.53
C VAL A 312 -43.89 -3.99 -6.32
N TYR A 313 -43.30 -5.17 -6.11
CA TYR A 313 -44.05 -6.41 -5.84
C TYR A 313 -44.77 -6.39 -4.48
N ASN A 314 -44.16 -5.76 -3.48
CA ASN A 314 -44.73 -5.62 -2.12
C ASN A 314 -45.69 -4.44 -1.97
N CYS A 315 -45.86 -3.60 -3.00
CA CYS A 315 -46.92 -2.58 -2.98
C CYS A 315 -48.29 -3.23 -3.13
N ASP A 316 -49.31 -2.73 -2.42
CA ASP A 316 -50.68 -3.20 -2.61
C ASP A 316 -51.31 -2.58 -3.88
N TRP A 317 -50.76 -2.93 -5.04
CA TRP A 317 -51.26 -2.52 -6.35
C TRP A 317 -52.50 -3.35 -6.77
N THR A 318 -52.82 -4.41 -6.04
CA THR A 318 -53.94 -5.33 -6.30
C THR A 318 -55.30 -4.72 -5.96
N SER A 319 -55.35 -3.78 -5.02
CA SER A 319 -56.57 -3.07 -4.60
C SER A 319 -56.86 -1.79 -5.41
N ARG A 320 -55.97 -1.39 -6.33
CA ARG A 320 -56.07 -0.13 -7.09
C ARG A 320 -56.79 -0.26 -8.45
N SER A 321 -57.01 0.88 -9.11
CA SER A 321 -57.76 0.99 -10.36
C SER A 321 -57.16 0.15 -11.50
N ARG A 322 -57.99 -0.19 -12.49
CA ARG A 322 -57.58 -1.00 -13.66
C ARG A 322 -56.44 -0.33 -14.46
N GLN A 323 -56.49 1.00 -14.57
CA GLN A 323 -55.44 1.82 -15.19
C GLN A 323 -54.10 1.68 -14.44
N PHE A 324 -54.13 1.77 -13.10
CA PHE A 324 -52.95 1.64 -12.25
C PHE A 324 -52.31 0.25 -12.36
N LYS A 325 -53.13 -0.81 -12.40
CA LYS A 325 -52.67 -2.19 -12.61
C LYS A 325 -52.00 -2.40 -13.97
N SER A 326 -52.53 -1.80 -15.03
CA SER A 326 -51.93 -1.87 -16.37
C SER A 326 -50.61 -1.11 -16.43
N ASN A 327 -50.55 0.09 -15.85
CA ASN A 327 -49.32 0.88 -15.79
C ASN A 327 -48.27 0.21 -14.91
N MET A 328 -48.65 -0.40 -13.79
CA MET A 328 -47.74 -1.17 -12.95
C MET A 328 -47.27 -2.45 -13.63
N ARG A 329 -48.12 -3.18 -14.37
CA ARG A 329 -47.65 -4.31 -15.20
C ARG A 329 -46.66 -3.85 -16.25
N PHE A 330 -46.93 -2.75 -16.94
CA PHE A 330 -46.02 -2.18 -17.92
C PHE A 330 -44.70 -1.71 -17.28
N PHE A 331 -44.77 -1.09 -16.10
CA PHE A 331 -43.61 -0.67 -15.31
C PHE A 331 -42.80 -1.88 -14.87
N VAL A 332 -43.43 -2.90 -14.30
CA VAL A 332 -42.80 -4.18 -13.91
C VAL A 332 -42.18 -4.88 -15.12
N ASP A 333 -42.84 -4.89 -16.27
CA ASP A 333 -42.32 -5.51 -17.50
C ASP A 333 -41.14 -4.72 -18.09
N ARG A 334 -41.11 -3.40 -17.89
CA ARG A 334 -39.98 -2.52 -18.21
C ARG A 334 -38.83 -2.64 -17.22
N THR A 335 -39.08 -2.81 -15.93
CA THR A 335 -38.07 -2.98 -14.87
C THR A 335 -37.54 -4.41 -14.77
N ASN A 336 -38.31 -5.42 -15.22
CA ASN A 336 -37.88 -6.81 -15.33
C ASN A 336 -36.91 -7.05 -16.49
N LYS A 337 -36.78 -6.09 -17.43
CA LYS A 337 -35.64 -6.06 -18.34
C LYS A 337 -34.48 -5.39 -17.60
N PRO A 338 -33.45 -6.12 -17.17
CA PRO A 338 -32.33 -5.50 -16.46
C PRO A 338 -31.71 -4.43 -17.36
N LEU A 339 -31.53 -3.22 -16.81
CA LEU A 339 -30.69 -2.17 -17.42
C LEU A 339 -29.29 -2.75 -17.60
N SER A 340 -29.05 -3.26 -18.80
CA SER A 340 -27.82 -3.94 -19.20
C SER A 340 -26.98 -2.94 -19.96
N VAL A 341 -26.05 -2.27 -19.27
CA VAL A 341 -25.07 -1.44 -19.96
C VAL A 341 -24.12 -2.38 -20.67
N THR A 342 -24.09 -2.37 -22.01
CA THR A 342 -23.19 -3.24 -22.77
C THR A 342 -21.84 -2.58 -22.91
N GLY A 343 -20.81 -3.07 -22.22
CA GLY A 343 -19.44 -2.59 -22.44
C GLY A 343 -18.96 -3.02 -23.82
N GLY A 344 -18.87 -2.06 -24.76
CA GLY A 344 -18.36 -2.30 -26.12
C GLY A 344 -19.16 -3.31 -26.95
N LYS A 345 -20.44 -3.55 -26.66
CA LYS A 345 -21.26 -4.65 -27.24
C LYS A 345 -20.73 -6.07 -26.96
N MET A 346 -19.71 -6.23 -26.11
CA MET A 346 -19.10 -7.55 -25.82
C MET A 346 -19.66 -8.20 -24.54
N PHE A 347 -20.16 -7.43 -23.58
CA PHE A 347 -20.68 -7.97 -22.32
C PHE A 347 -21.81 -7.11 -21.75
N ILE A 348 -22.83 -7.76 -21.20
CA ILE A 348 -23.95 -7.15 -20.48
C ILE A 348 -23.52 -6.92 -19.02
N LEU A 349 -23.40 -5.67 -18.58
CA LEU A 349 -23.29 -5.32 -17.16
C LEU A 349 -24.69 -5.39 -16.53
N SER A 350 -25.10 -6.57 -16.06
CA SER A 350 -26.31 -6.75 -15.24
C SER A 350 -25.96 -7.00 -13.77
N LEU A 351 -26.92 -6.84 -12.86
CA LEU A 351 -26.73 -7.16 -11.44
C LEU A 351 -26.14 -8.55 -11.24
N ASP A 352 -26.72 -9.57 -11.85
CA ASP A 352 -26.28 -10.97 -11.76
C ASP A 352 -24.80 -11.21 -12.15
N THR A 353 -24.19 -10.27 -12.86
CA THR A 353 -22.76 -10.25 -13.26
C THR A 353 -21.82 -9.71 -12.19
N PHE A 354 -22.35 -8.95 -11.21
CA PHE A 354 -21.60 -8.19 -10.19
C PHE A 354 -22.15 -8.43 -8.76
N THR A 355 -23.31 -9.08 -8.58
CA THR A 355 -23.95 -9.31 -7.26
C THR A 355 -23.50 -10.53 -6.48
N SER A 356 -22.62 -11.36 -7.00
CA SER A 356 -22.07 -12.41 -6.15
C SER A 356 -21.07 -11.75 -5.20
N VAL A 357 -21.52 -11.31 -4.02
CA VAL A 357 -20.65 -10.95 -2.88
C VAL A 357 -19.54 -11.98 -2.70
N LYS A 358 -19.92 -13.24 -2.93
CA LYS A 358 -19.02 -14.38 -3.02
C LYS A 358 -17.88 -14.11 -4.02
N GLU A 359 -18.16 -13.77 -5.27
CA GLU A 359 -17.16 -13.43 -6.30
C GLU A 359 -16.31 -12.21 -5.92
N MET A 360 -16.89 -11.19 -5.29
CA MET A 360 -16.13 -10.02 -4.83
C MET A 360 -15.18 -10.38 -3.68
N ILE A 361 -15.67 -11.12 -2.68
CA ILE A 361 -14.86 -11.67 -1.60
C ILE A 361 -13.72 -12.50 -2.18
N PHE A 362 -14.04 -13.39 -3.14
CA PHE A 362 -13.04 -14.19 -3.83
C PHE A 362 -12.04 -13.33 -4.62
N TYR A 363 -12.47 -12.26 -5.28
CA TYR A 363 -11.57 -11.35 -5.99
C TYR A 363 -10.57 -10.66 -5.06
N PHE A 364 -11.02 -10.11 -3.94
CA PHE A 364 -10.10 -9.51 -2.96
C PHE A 364 -9.19 -10.55 -2.32
N THR A 365 -9.69 -11.77 -2.10
CA THR A 365 -8.86 -12.88 -1.62
C THR A 365 -7.81 -13.28 -2.65
N ASP A 366 -8.18 -13.33 -3.93
CA ASP A 366 -7.31 -13.65 -5.06
C ASP A 366 -6.24 -12.59 -5.27
N LEU A 367 -6.60 -11.32 -5.13
CA LEU A 367 -5.63 -10.22 -5.11
C LEU A 367 -4.60 -10.40 -3.98
N ALA A 368 -5.07 -10.77 -2.79
CA ALA A 368 -4.20 -11.00 -1.64
C ALA A 368 -3.29 -12.23 -1.85
N VAL A 369 -3.81 -13.35 -2.33
CA VAL A 369 -3.02 -14.56 -2.62
C VAL A 369 -2.05 -14.33 -3.78
N THR A 370 -2.47 -13.63 -4.82
CA THR A 370 -1.58 -13.25 -5.93
C THR A 370 -0.42 -12.39 -5.42
N SER A 371 -0.68 -11.43 -4.52
CA SER A 371 0.39 -10.64 -3.90
C SER A 371 1.36 -11.49 -3.06
N LYS A 372 0.87 -12.56 -2.42
CA LYS A 372 1.68 -13.52 -1.64
C LYS A 372 2.58 -14.36 -2.55
N VAL A 373 1.99 -14.93 -3.60
CA VAL A 373 2.72 -15.72 -4.60
C VAL A 373 3.78 -14.86 -5.30
N LEU A 374 3.42 -13.65 -5.70
CA LEU A 374 4.34 -12.72 -6.34
C LEU A 374 5.52 -12.36 -5.44
N THR A 375 5.29 -12.18 -4.14
CA THR A 375 6.38 -11.95 -3.18
C THR A 375 7.34 -13.12 -3.11
N PHE A 376 6.85 -14.36 -3.09
CA PHE A 376 7.74 -15.54 -3.11
C PHE A 376 8.54 -15.66 -4.40
N VAL A 377 7.95 -15.28 -5.54
CA VAL A 377 8.62 -15.34 -6.85
C VAL A 377 9.64 -14.21 -7.01
N ILE A 378 9.27 -12.96 -6.68
CA ILE A 378 10.13 -11.79 -6.87
C ILE A 378 11.21 -11.69 -5.80
N MET A 379 10.87 -11.99 -4.54
CA MET A 379 11.77 -11.82 -3.40
C MET A 379 12.48 -13.12 -3.03
N HIS A 380 12.53 -14.08 -3.96
CA HIS A 380 13.11 -15.41 -3.77
C HIS A 380 14.52 -15.37 -3.16
N ASP A 381 15.42 -14.54 -3.71
CA ASP A 381 16.81 -14.46 -3.25
C ASP A 381 16.91 -13.94 -1.81
N LYS A 382 16.04 -12.99 -1.43
CA LYS A 382 15.96 -12.49 -0.05
C LYS A 382 15.35 -13.51 0.90
N ILE A 383 14.43 -14.36 0.42
CA ILE A 383 13.89 -15.46 1.21
C ILE A 383 14.99 -16.49 1.48
N ILE A 384 15.83 -16.80 0.51
CA ILE A 384 17.01 -17.65 0.73
C ILE A 384 17.94 -17.02 1.77
N GLU A 385 18.24 -15.72 1.66
CA GLU A 385 19.07 -15.02 2.65
C GLU A 385 18.48 -15.10 4.08
N ILE A 386 17.15 -15.00 4.22
CA ILE A 386 16.47 -15.19 5.51
C ILE A 386 16.70 -16.61 6.05
N LEU A 387 16.62 -17.63 5.20
CA LEU A 387 16.86 -19.02 5.59
C LEU A 387 18.33 -19.26 5.95
N ASP A 388 19.28 -18.70 5.18
CA ASP A 388 20.71 -18.80 5.47
C ASP A 388 21.05 -18.17 6.83
N ILE A 389 20.44 -17.03 7.19
CA ILE A 389 20.60 -16.40 8.50
C ILE A 389 20.07 -17.31 9.62
N LEU A 390 18.97 -18.03 9.40
CA LEU A 390 18.44 -18.98 10.39
C LEU A 390 19.35 -20.18 10.60
N GLU A 391 20.14 -20.55 9.60
CA GLU A 391 21.11 -21.67 9.65
C GLU A 391 22.49 -21.25 10.14
N CYS A 392 22.76 -19.94 10.24
CA CYS A 392 24.03 -19.43 10.77
C CYS A 392 24.32 -19.94 12.19
N GLU A 393 25.61 -20.17 12.49
CA GLU A 393 26.10 -20.61 13.80
C GLU A 393 25.59 -19.73 14.95
N VAL A 394 25.53 -18.41 14.72
CA VAL A 394 25.06 -17.42 15.72
C VAL A 394 23.60 -17.64 16.14
N PHE A 395 22.77 -18.27 15.29
CA PHE A 395 21.36 -18.56 15.58
C PHE A 395 21.16 -19.94 16.19
N GLN A 396 22.20 -20.78 16.24
CA GLN A 396 22.17 -22.07 16.91
C GLN A 396 22.53 -21.88 18.39
N PRO A 397 21.64 -22.23 19.33
CA PRO A 397 21.96 -22.14 20.75
C PRO A 397 22.93 -23.25 21.16
N ASP A 398 24.00 -22.88 21.85
CA ASP A 398 24.95 -23.82 22.48
C ASP A 398 24.45 -24.33 23.86
N ASP A 399 23.54 -23.58 24.49
CA ASP A 399 22.98 -23.86 25.81
C ASP A 399 21.73 -24.77 25.77
N ASP A 400 21.62 -25.70 26.73
CA ASP A 400 20.44 -26.56 26.93
C ASP A 400 19.13 -25.76 27.03
N GLU A 401 19.15 -24.61 27.73
CA GLU A 401 17.99 -23.74 27.89
C GLU A 401 17.59 -23.06 26.57
N GLY A 402 18.58 -22.65 25.76
CA GLY A 402 18.34 -22.09 24.44
C GLY A 402 17.76 -23.13 23.47
N ILE A 403 18.23 -24.37 23.53
CA ILE A 403 17.69 -25.51 22.77
C ILE A 403 16.21 -25.75 23.13
N ILE A 404 15.85 -25.69 24.42
CA ILE A 404 14.46 -25.85 24.88
C ILE A 404 13.56 -24.73 24.32
N ILE A 405 14.01 -23.47 24.37
CA ILE A 405 13.25 -22.32 23.85
C ILE A 405 13.02 -22.48 22.34
N LEU A 406 14.07 -22.79 21.59
CA LEU A 406 13.99 -22.98 20.13
C LEU A 406 13.09 -24.17 19.77
N LYS A 407 13.18 -25.28 20.51
CA LYS A 407 12.32 -26.45 20.31
C LYS A 407 10.86 -26.11 20.55
N LYS A 408 10.54 -25.39 21.63
CA LYS A 408 9.17 -24.94 21.93
C LYS A 408 8.60 -24.05 20.81
N ALA A 409 9.42 -23.15 20.26
CA ALA A 409 9.03 -22.29 19.14
C ALA A 409 8.76 -23.11 17.86
N LYS A 410 9.63 -24.07 17.53
CA LYS A 410 9.46 -25.01 16.40
C LYS A 410 8.19 -25.87 16.56
N ASP A 411 7.95 -26.38 17.77
CA ASP A 411 6.79 -27.23 18.06
C ASP A 411 5.48 -26.43 18.03
N PHE A 412 5.48 -25.19 18.51
CA PHE A 412 4.37 -24.26 18.37
C PHE A 412 4.05 -24.00 16.89
N ASN A 413 5.06 -23.67 16.08
CA ASN A 413 4.87 -23.40 14.65
C ASN A 413 4.32 -24.64 13.90
N LYS A 414 4.87 -25.84 14.17
CA LYS A 414 4.38 -27.10 13.59
C LYS A 414 2.93 -27.39 13.99
N SER A 415 2.58 -27.19 15.26
CA SER A 415 1.22 -27.42 15.76
C SER A 415 0.23 -26.42 15.16
N TYR A 416 0.62 -25.14 15.10
CA TYR A 416 -0.17 -24.08 14.49
C TYR A 416 -0.47 -24.35 13.02
N TRP A 417 0.56 -24.69 12.22
CA TRP A 417 0.39 -25.03 10.81
C TRP A 417 -0.54 -26.23 10.60
N LYS A 418 -0.39 -27.30 11.41
CA LYS A 418 -1.27 -28.49 11.34
C LYS A 418 -2.73 -28.15 11.62
N ILE A 419 -2.99 -27.34 12.64
CA ILE A 419 -4.35 -26.92 13.02
C ILE A 419 -4.97 -26.09 11.89
N ILE A 420 -4.28 -25.04 11.42
CA ILE A 420 -4.81 -24.14 10.39
C ILE A 420 -5.00 -24.86 9.07
N MET A 421 -4.04 -25.70 8.67
CA MET A 421 -4.16 -26.48 7.45
C MET A 421 -5.37 -27.43 7.53
N SER A 422 -5.56 -28.11 8.67
CA SER A 422 -6.68 -29.04 8.86
C SER A 422 -8.04 -28.32 8.82
N VAL A 423 -8.17 -27.18 9.50
CA VAL A 423 -9.38 -26.35 9.49
C VAL A 423 -9.66 -25.80 8.09
N SER A 424 -8.64 -25.28 7.41
CA SER A 424 -8.78 -24.69 6.06
C SER A 424 -9.12 -25.75 5.02
N TYR A 425 -8.50 -26.93 5.10
CA TYR A 425 -8.77 -28.06 4.23
C TYR A 425 -10.21 -28.54 4.39
N LEU A 426 -10.66 -28.75 5.63
CA LEU A 426 -12.04 -29.13 5.91
C LEU A 426 -13.04 -28.08 5.41
N SER A 427 -12.75 -26.78 5.63
CA SER A 427 -13.58 -25.69 5.11
C SER A 427 -13.65 -25.69 3.58
N SER A 428 -12.52 -25.91 2.90
CA SER A 428 -12.48 -25.98 1.42
C SER A 428 -13.28 -27.18 0.90
N LEU A 429 -13.18 -28.33 1.55
CA LEU A 429 -13.95 -29.52 1.21
C LEU A 429 -15.44 -29.30 1.41
N VAL A 430 -15.87 -28.73 2.54
CA VAL A 430 -17.29 -28.41 2.77
C VAL A 430 -17.82 -27.46 1.70
N HIS A 431 -17.02 -26.45 1.30
CA HIS A 431 -17.41 -25.49 0.28
C HIS A 431 -17.54 -26.12 -1.12
N ILE A 432 -16.69 -27.09 -1.46
CA ILE A 432 -16.71 -27.82 -2.72
C ILE A 432 -17.79 -28.92 -2.73
N MET A 433 -18.02 -29.59 -1.60
CA MET A 433 -18.93 -30.73 -1.54
C MET A 433 -20.37 -30.32 -1.31
N SER A 434 -20.64 -29.21 -0.59
CA SER A 434 -22.00 -28.78 -0.30
C SER A 434 -22.87 -28.54 -1.55
N PRO A 435 -22.43 -27.79 -2.58
CA PRO A 435 -23.22 -27.59 -3.79
C PRO A 435 -23.39 -28.88 -4.59
N LEU A 436 -22.37 -29.74 -4.61
CA LEU A 436 -22.35 -31.00 -5.33
C LEU A 436 -23.32 -32.03 -4.71
N ILE A 437 -23.34 -32.13 -3.38
CA ILE A 437 -24.28 -32.98 -2.64
C ILE A 437 -25.71 -32.48 -2.83
N SER A 438 -25.95 -31.16 -2.75
CA SER A 438 -27.27 -30.59 -3.01
C SER A 438 -27.74 -30.85 -4.44
N HIS A 439 -26.85 -30.80 -5.43
CA HIS A 439 -27.19 -31.13 -6.82
C HIS A 439 -27.54 -32.61 -7.00
N LEU A 440 -26.73 -33.52 -6.43
CA LEU A 440 -26.91 -34.96 -6.59
C LEU A 440 -28.10 -35.54 -5.81
N ILE A 441 -28.37 -35.03 -4.60
CA ILE A 441 -29.41 -35.57 -3.70
C ILE A 441 -30.75 -34.85 -3.87
N LEU A 442 -30.74 -33.51 -3.98
CA LEU A 442 -31.96 -32.70 -4.01
C LEU A 442 -32.38 -32.30 -5.44
N GLY A 443 -31.59 -32.65 -6.47
CA GLY A 443 -31.89 -32.34 -7.86
C GLY A 443 -31.87 -30.84 -8.18
N VAL A 444 -31.25 -30.02 -7.33
CA VAL A 444 -31.15 -28.55 -7.51
C VAL A 444 -30.06 -28.23 -8.55
N GLU A 445 -30.19 -27.14 -9.31
CA GLU A 445 -29.14 -26.73 -10.26
C GLU A 445 -27.76 -26.57 -9.57
N LEU A 446 -26.71 -27.08 -10.21
CA LEU A 446 -25.36 -27.05 -9.67
C LEU A 446 -24.82 -25.62 -9.69
N LEU A 447 -24.76 -25.00 -8.51
CA LEU A 447 -24.15 -23.68 -8.33
C LEU A 447 -22.63 -23.79 -8.39
N LEU A 448 -22.01 -22.97 -9.25
CA LEU A 448 -20.55 -22.93 -9.39
C LEU A 448 -19.87 -22.46 -8.09
N PRO A 449 -18.68 -23.01 -7.74
CA PRO A 449 -18.01 -22.72 -6.47
C PRO A 449 -17.52 -21.27 -6.35
N VAL A 450 -17.02 -20.65 -7.42
CA VAL A 450 -16.41 -19.31 -7.37
C VAL A 450 -17.15 -18.32 -8.25
N CYS A 451 -16.95 -18.42 -9.57
CA CYS A 451 -17.39 -17.43 -10.55
C CYS A 451 -18.45 -18.04 -11.47
N ARG A 452 -19.53 -17.32 -11.72
CA ARG A 452 -20.59 -17.77 -12.62
C ARG A 452 -20.17 -17.75 -14.10
N TYR A 453 -19.03 -17.14 -14.44
CA TYR A 453 -18.55 -16.91 -15.81
C TYR A 453 -19.65 -16.36 -16.72
N ALA A 454 -20.19 -15.20 -16.33
CA ALA A 454 -21.34 -14.59 -16.97
C ALA A 454 -21.11 -14.19 -18.45
N PHE A 455 -19.85 -14.12 -18.91
CA PHE A 455 -19.50 -13.90 -20.31
C PHE A 455 -19.75 -15.12 -21.22
N ILE A 456 -19.97 -16.30 -20.67
CA ILE A 456 -20.29 -17.52 -21.43
C ILE A 456 -21.82 -17.59 -21.58
N SER A 457 -22.33 -18.02 -22.75
CA SER A 457 -23.77 -18.26 -22.93
C SER A 457 -24.24 -19.46 -22.08
N ASP A 458 -25.47 -19.40 -21.57
CA ASP A 458 -26.03 -20.43 -20.68
C ASP A 458 -26.06 -21.82 -21.32
N GLN A 459 -26.21 -21.91 -22.65
CA GLN A 459 -26.11 -23.19 -23.39
C GLN A 459 -24.74 -23.85 -23.23
N TYR A 460 -23.65 -23.09 -23.41
CA TYR A 460 -22.29 -23.62 -23.29
C TYR A 460 -21.93 -23.90 -21.83
N LYS A 461 -22.44 -23.09 -20.88
CA LYS A 461 -22.28 -23.34 -19.44
C LYS A 461 -22.89 -24.67 -19.01
N LEU A 462 -24.12 -24.95 -19.42
CA LEU A 462 -24.78 -26.22 -19.10
C LEU A 462 -24.06 -27.41 -19.77
N MET A 463 -23.57 -27.23 -21.00
CA MET A 463 -22.83 -28.28 -21.71
C MET A 463 -21.48 -28.62 -21.04
N PHE A 464 -20.80 -27.65 -20.45
CA PHE A 464 -19.48 -27.83 -19.81
C PHE A 464 -19.50 -27.66 -18.29
N ILE A 465 -20.65 -27.85 -17.64
CA ILE A 465 -20.81 -27.54 -16.21
C ILE A 465 -19.87 -28.36 -15.31
N TYR A 466 -19.70 -29.66 -15.59
CA TYR A 466 -18.83 -30.54 -14.79
C TYR A 466 -17.34 -30.23 -14.96
N PRO A 467 -16.79 -30.06 -16.18
CA PRO A 467 -15.41 -29.59 -16.35
C PRO A 467 -15.12 -28.25 -15.69
N ILE A 468 -16.05 -27.28 -15.81
CA ILE A 468 -15.90 -25.95 -15.19
C ILE A 468 -15.92 -26.07 -13.67
N TYR A 469 -16.81 -26.89 -13.12
CA TYR A 469 -16.88 -27.15 -11.69
C TYR A 469 -15.60 -27.79 -11.15
N LEU A 470 -15.06 -28.79 -11.85
CA LEU A 470 -13.80 -29.45 -11.48
C LEU A 470 -12.63 -28.47 -11.52
N TYR A 471 -12.53 -27.64 -12.57
CA TYR A 471 -11.51 -26.61 -12.66
C TYR A 471 -11.59 -25.61 -11.49
N GLN A 472 -12.79 -25.08 -11.19
CA GLN A 472 -12.96 -24.14 -10.09
C GLN A 472 -12.71 -24.79 -8.72
N SER A 473 -13.13 -26.03 -8.55
CA SER A 473 -12.88 -26.82 -7.33
C SER A 473 -11.38 -27.00 -7.08
N ALA A 474 -10.63 -27.43 -8.11
CA ALA A 474 -9.17 -27.55 -8.03
C ALA A 474 -8.52 -26.19 -7.77
N SER A 475 -8.99 -25.13 -8.43
CA SER A 475 -8.45 -23.77 -8.29
C SER A 475 -8.63 -23.23 -6.87
N ILE A 476 -9.82 -23.33 -6.27
CA ILE A 476 -10.04 -22.95 -4.86
C ILE A 476 -9.10 -23.71 -3.95
N HIS A 477 -8.93 -25.02 -4.20
CA HIS A 477 -8.11 -25.87 -3.36
C HIS A 477 -6.64 -25.42 -3.36
N PHE A 478 -6.06 -25.20 -4.54
CA PHE A 478 -4.69 -24.68 -4.65
C PHE A 478 -4.56 -23.25 -4.12
N HIS A 479 -5.55 -22.41 -4.37
CA HIS A 479 -5.58 -21.05 -3.86
C HIS A 479 -5.56 -21.01 -2.32
N MET A 480 -6.34 -21.88 -1.67
CA MET A 480 -6.28 -22.09 -0.22
C MET A 480 -4.88 -22.54 0.23
N LEU A 481 -4.25 -23.47 -0.51
CA LEU A 481 -2.94 -24.02 -0.15
C LEU A 481 -1.87 -22.93 -0.19
N TYR A 482 -1.84 -22.09 -1.22
CA TYR A 482 -0.92 -20.96 -1.28
C TYR A 482 -1.14 -20.00 -0.12
N ASN A 483 -2.40 -19.65 0.16
CA ASN A 483 -2.73 -18.70 1.21
C ASN A 483 -2.25 -19.16 2.59
N VAL A 484 -2.60 -20.39 2.98
CA VAL A 484 -2.27 -20.95 4.30
C VAL A 484 -0.77 -21.13 4.48
N ASN A 485 -0.07 -21.59 3.45
CA ASN A 485 1.38 -21.83 3.56
C ASN A 485 2.17 -20.53 3.68
N VAL A 486 1.83 -19.50 2.90
CA VAL A 486 2.52 -18.21 2.97
C VAL A 486 2.28 -17.52 4.32
N ASP A 487 1.02 -17.48 4.79
CA ASP A 487 0.71 -16.88 6.09
C ASP A 487 1.38 -17.61 7.25
N SER A 488 1.37 -18.94 7.22
CA SER A 488 2.02 -19.75 8.25
C SER A 488 3.54 -19.62 8.21
N PHE A 489 4.14 -19.51 7.03
CA PHE A 489 5.58 -19.28 6.88
C PHE A 489 5.97 -17.93 7.50
N PHE A 490 5.26 -16.85 7.15
CA PHE A 490 5.51 -15.52 7.70
C PHE A 490 5.37 -15.50 9.24
N LEU A 491 4.28 -16.07 9.78
CA LEU A 491 4.09 -16.16 11.22
C LEU A 491 5.19 -17.01 11.89
N GLY A 492 5.63 -18.09 11.24
CA GLY A 492 6.75 -18.92 11.68
C GLY A 492 8.05 -18.13 11.82
N LEU A 493 8.39 -17.29 10.83
CA LEU A 493 9.56 -16.41 10.90
C LEU A 493 9.49 -15.45 12.08
N MET A 494 8.32 -14.86 12.35
CA MET A 494 8.14 -13.99 13.51
C MET A 494 8.25 -14.73 14.84
N VAL A 495 7.71 -15.96 14.94
CA VAL A 495 7.87 -16.80 16.13
C VAL A 495 9.35 -17.14 16.36
N LEU A 496 10.12 -17.40 15.29
CA LEU A 496 11.56 -17.62 15.39
C LEU A 496 12.31 -16.36 15.83
N ALA A 497 11.94 -15.16 15.33
CA ALA A 497 12.49 -13.90 15.84
C ALA A 497 12.27 -13.74 17.35
N ILE A 498 11.06 -14.02 17.83
CA ILE A 498 10.73 -13.97 19.26
C ILE A 498 11.61 -14.96 20.05
N ALA A 499 11.77 -16.18 19.55
CA ALA A 499 12.59 -17.20 20.20
C ALA A 499 14.07 -16.77 20.28
N GLN A 500 14.61 -16.14 19.23
CA GLN A 500 15.99 -15.63 19.23
C GLN A 500 16.17 -14.46 20.21
N LEU A 501 15.17 -13.58 20.36
CA LEU A 501 15.18 -12.54 21.40
C LEU A 501 15.11 -13.15 22.81
N ASP A 502 14.35 -14.24 23.01
CA ASP A 502 14.28 -14.95 24.29
C ASP A 502 15.62 -15.65 24.63
N ILE A 503 16.29 -16.26 23.65
CA ILE A 503 17.63 -16.85 23.83
C ILE A 503 18.64 -15.77 24.20
N LEU A 504 18.60 -14.63 23.50
CA LEU A 504 19.48 -13.49 23.79
C LEU A 504 19.24 -12.93 25.21
N ASP A 505 17.98 -12.87 25.67
CA ASP A 505 17.63 -12.44 27.03
C ASP A 505 18.30 -13.34 28.09
N VAL A 506 18.22 -14.66 27.90
CA VAL A 506 18.84 -15.65 28.78
C VAL A 506 20.36 -15.52 28.76
N ASN A 507 20.96 -15.45 27.57
CA ASN A 507 22.41 -15.33 27.40
C ASN A 507 22.94 -14.08 28.10
N LEU A 508 22.27 -12.93 27.93
CA LEU A 508 22.62 -11.67 28.58
C LEU A 508 22.59 -11.74 30.13
N ARG A 509 21.61 -12.46 30.70
CA ARG A 509 21.55 -12.69 32.16
C ARG A 509 22.69 -13.60 32.64
N LYS A 510 23.09 -14.59 31.82
CA LYS A 510 24.15 -15.55 32.15
C LYS A 510 25.56 -15.00 32.03
N VAL A 511 25.79 -13.94 31.23
CA VAL A 511 27.12 -13.29 31.04
C VAL A 511 27.85 -13.07 32.37
N THR A 512 27.13 -12.75 33.46
CA THR A 512 27.72 -12.52 34.79
C THR A 512 27.42 -13.60 35.83
N ALA A 513 26.53 -14.55 35.56
CA ALA A 513 26.03 -15.51 36.55
C ALA A 513 26.87 -16.79 36.68
N GLU A 514 27.43 -17.29 35.57
CA GLU A 514 28.24 -18.54 35.56
C GLU A 514 29.48 -18.44 36.44
N ASN A 515 30.06 -17.25 36.54
CA ASN A 515 31.25 -16.99 37.36
C ASN A 515 30.99 -17.10 38.88
N LYS A 516 29.74 -17.13 39.36
CA LYS A 516 29.44 -17.33 40.80
C LYS A 516 29.47 -18.80 41.22
N ILE A 517 29.31 -19.73 40.27
CA ILE A 517 29.23 -21.17 40.56
C ILE A 517 30.66 -21.76 40.63
N GLU A 518 31.56 -21.33 39.75
CA GLU A 518 32.97 -21.74 39.77
C GLU A 518 33.76 -21.19 40.99
N ASP A 519 33.34 -20.08 41.60
CA ASP A 519 33.99 -19.54 42.81
C ASP A 519 33.70 -20.39 44.08
N SER A 520 32.80 -21.39 44.01
CA SER A 520 32.50 -22.33 45.11
C SER A 520 33.36 -23.60 45.10
N ASP A 521 33.76 -24.07 43.91
CA ASP A 521 34.44 -25.35 43.73
C ASP A 521 35.91 -25.15 43.32
N GLY A 522 36.74 -24.85 44.32
CA GLY A 522 38.08 -25.46 44.51
C GLY A 522 39.19 -25.36 43.45
N GLU A 523 39.01 -24.83 42.23
CA GLU A 523 40.10 -24.70 41.26
C GLU A 523 40.64 -23.26 41.15
N ALA A 524 41.88 -23.12 41.56
CA ALA A 524 42.61 -21.88 41.64
C ALA A 524 42.81 -21.20 40.27
N ALA A 525 42.47 -19.90 40.26
CA ALA A 525 43.18 -18.84 39.53
C ALA A 525 43.19 -18.85 37.99
N ARG A 526 42.04 -18.57 37.35
CA ARG A 526 42.09 -17.69 36.17
C ARG A 526 42.38 -16.26 36.63
N SER A 527 43.46 -15.64 36.13
CA SER A 527 43.82 -14.26 36.46
C SER A 527 42.62 -13.30 36.25
N PRO A 528 42.46 -12.24 37.07
CA PRO A 528 41.35 -11.28 36.92
C PRO A 528 41.32 -10.62 35.53
N ILE A 529 42.47 -10.57 34.85
CA ILE A 529 42.62 -10.11 33.47
C ILE A 529 42.00 -11.11 32.47
N HIS A 530 42.16 -12.42 32.67
CA HIS A 530 41.54 -13.44 31.83
C HIS A 530 40.01 -13.48 32.02
N ARG A 531 39.53 -13.36 33.26
CA ARG A 531 38.09 -13.30 33.58
C ARG A 531 37.41 -12.10 32.91
N GLY A 532 38.02 -10.92 33.00
CA GLY A 532 37.51 -9.71 32.34
C GLY A 532 37.54 -9.75 30.81
N LYS A 533 38.40 -10.59 30.19
CA LYS A 533 38.40 -10.81 28.74
C LYS A 533 37.29 -11.76 28.31
N GLU A 534 37.01 -12.79 29.08
CA GLU A 534 35.94 -13.77 28.83
C GLU A 534 34.55 -13.13 28.90
N ASP A 535 34.29 -12.31 29.93
CA ASP A 535 33.04 -11.55 30.06
C ASP A 535 32.81 -10.60 28.86
N VAL A 536 33.89 -9.97 28.37
CA VAL A 536 33.85 -9.08 27.18
C VAL A 536 33.58 -9.88 25.91
N MET A 537 34.16 -11.07 25.77
CA MET A 537 33.88 -11.97 24.63
C MET A 537 32.41 -12.42 24.61
N LYS A 538 31.86 -12.85 25.76
CA LYS A 538 30.45 -13.25 25.89
C LYS A 538 29.49 -12.10 25.57
N MET A 539 29.78 -10.89 26.08
CA MET A 539 28.99 -9.68 25.73
C MET A 539 29.09 -9.35 24.24
N ASN A 540 30.28 -9.43 23.63
CA ASN A 540 30.43 -9.20 22.20
C ASN A 540 29.65 -10.21 21.36
N HIS A 541 29.63 -11.48 21.78
CA HIS A 541 28.83 -12.51 21.11
C HIS A 541 27.33 -12.18 21.16
N CYS A 542 26.82 -11.73 22.32
CA CYS A 542 25.43 -11.27 22.45
C CYS A 542 25.12 -10.06 21.55
N ILE A 543 26.05 -9.10 21.44
CA ILE A 543 25.90 -7.94 20.55
C ILE A 543 25.82 -8.38 19.09
N VAL A 544 26.70 -9.29 18.67
CA VAL A 544 26.69 -9.84 17.30
C VAL A 544 25.39 -10.57 17.02
N HIS A 545 24.92 -11.40 17.96
CA HIS A 545 23.64 -12.11 17.85
C HIS A 545 22.47 -11.14 17.69
N PHE A 546 22.39 -10.08 18.51
CA PHE A 546 21.37 -9.05 18.38
C PHE A 546 21.39 -8.31 17.04
N ILE A 547 22.59 -7.99 16.53
CA ILE A 547 22.74 -7.36 15.20
C ILE A 547 22.19 -8.29 14.11
N GLN A 548 22.47 -9.59 14.20
CA GLN A 548 21.93 -10.57 13.24
C GLN A 548 20.40 -10.72 13.36
N VAL A 549 19.84 -10.70 14.58
CA VAL A 549 18.38 -10.66 14.79
C VAL A 549 17.75 -9.40 14.21
N CYS A 550 18.40 -8.24 14.34
CA CYS A 550 17.96 -7.00 13.70
C CYS A 550 17.95 -7.14 12.17
N ARG A 551 19.04 -7.64 11.57
CA ARG A 551 19.14 -7.89 10.13
C ARG A 551 18.05 -8.86 9.65
N PHE A 552 17.83 -9.95 10.39
CA PHE A 552 16.77 -10.92 10.11
C PHE A 552 15.39 -10.25 10.05
N CYS A 553 15.03 -9.45 11.07
CA CYS A 553 13.75 -8.77 11.10
C CYS A 553 13.61 -7.69 10.03
N GLU A 554 14.70 -7.01 9.67
CA GLU A 554 14.73 -6.05 8.55
C GLU A 554 14.48 -6.74 7.20
N LEU A 555 15.10 -7.90 6.96
CA LEU A 555 14.85 -8.69 5.76
C LEU A 555 13.42 -9.24 5.69
N VAL A 556 12.91 -9.78 6.81
CA VAL A 556 11.51 -10.24 6.90
C VAL A 556 10.55 -9.09 6.60
N LYS A 557 10.79 -7.91 7.18
CA LYS A 557 10.02 -6.70 6.89
C LYS A 557 10.09 -6.34 5.41
N ASP A 558 11.28 -6.31 4.82
CA ASP A 558 11.46 -5.92 3.42
C ASP A 558 10.79 -6.89 2.44
N VAL A 559 10.80 -8.20 2.73
CA VAL A 559 10.14 -9.23 1.91
C VAL A 559 8.62 -9.11 2.00
N PHE A 560 8.06 -9.03 3.21
CA PHE A 560 6.61 -9.16 3.42
C PHE A 560 5.84 -7.83 3.49
N SER A 561 6.54 -6.68 3.55
CA SER A 561 5.91 -5.35 3.73
C SER A 561 4.82 -5.04 2.69
N ALA A 562 5.08 -5.29 1.40
CA ALA A 562 4.11 -5.04 0.33
C ALA A 562 2.90 -6.00 0.39
N THR A 563 3.15 -7.28 0.65
CA THR A 563 2.09 -8.29 0.81
C THR A 563 1.19 -7.99 1.99
N LEU A 564 1.76 -7.58 3.13
CA LEU A 564 0.98 -7.20 4.31
C LEU A 564 0.10 -5.97 4.06
N PHE A 565 0.60 -4.99 3.29
CA PHE A 565 -0.20 -3.84 2.88
C PHE A 565 -1.40 -4.26 2.03
N VAL A 566 -1.19 -5.10 1.01
CA VAL A 566 -2.27 -5.61 0.16
C VAL A 566 -3.25 -6.47 0.95
N GLN A 567 -2.74 -7.36 1.82
CA GLN A 567 -3.55 -8.23 2.67
C GLN A 567 -4.47 -7.40 3.59
N PHE A 568 -3.93 -6.39 4.27
CA PHE A 568 -4.71 -5.59 5.22
C PHE A 568 -5.71 -4.69 4.49
N GLY A 569 -5.33 -4.13 3.33
CA GLY A 569 -6.24 -3.37 2.48
C GLY A 569 -7.39 -4.22 1.93
N ALA A 570 -7.08 -5.39 1.37
CA ALA A 570 -8.09 -6.34 0.88
C ALA A 570 -9.00 -6.82 2.00
N ALA A 571 -8.45 -7.10 3.19
CA ALA A 571 -9.22 -7.53 4.35
C ALA A 571 -10.18 -6.43 4.85
N SER A 572 -9.76 -5.17 4.85
CA SER A 572 -10.64 -4.04 5.17
C SER A 572 -11.83 -3.96 4.19
N CYS A 573 -11.57 -4.02 2.88
CA CYS A 573 -12.63 -4.05 1.86
C CYS A 573 -13.60 -5.21 2.08
N ILE A 574 -13.07 -6.41 2.35
CA ILE A 574 -13.86 -7.61 2.62
C ILE A 574 -14.74 -7.43 3.87
N ILE A 575 -14.19 -6.92 4.97
CA ILE A 575 -14.93 -6.71 6.22
C ILE A 575 -16.08 -5.72 5.97
N CYS A 576 -15.83 -4.63 5.24
CA CYS A 576 -16.85 -3.65 4.86
C CYS A 576 -17.98 -4.29 4.04
N VAL A 577 -17.65 -5.13 3.05
CA VAL A 577 -18.65 -5.83 2.22
C VAL A 577 -19.47 -6.80 3.04
N CYS A 578 -18.83 -7.54 3.94
CA CYS A 578 -19.51 -8.47 4.82
C CYS A 578 -20.45 -7.73 5.78
N LEU A 579 -20.01 -6.63 6.40
CA LEU A 579 -20.86 -5.80 7.26
C LEU A 579 -22.08 -5.24 6.50
N LEU A 580 -21.88 -4.75 5.27
CA LEU A 580 -22.97 -4.29 4.42
C LEU A 580 -23.95 -5.43 4.09
N ARG A 581 -23.48 -6.65 3.92
CA ARG A 581 -24.35 -7.79 3.59
C ARG A 581 -25.10 -8.34 4.79
N PHE A 582 -24.61 -8.13 6.01
CA PHE A 582 -25.39 -8.40 7.22
C PHE A 582 -26.65 -7.53 7.32
N THR A 583 -26.70 -6.36 6.67
CA THR A 583 -27.88 -5.48 6.73
C THR A 583 -28.95 -5.84 5.70
N MET A 584 -28.70 -6.80 4.80
CA MET A 584 -29.64 -7.21 3.75
C MET A 584 -30.27 -8.57 4.07
N PRO A 585 -31.57 -8.80 3.79
CA PRO A 585 -32.24 -10.06 4.09
C PRO A 585 -31.63 -11.22 3.29
N ALA A 586 -31.13 -12.24 3.99
CA ALA A 586 -30.54 -13.44 3.42
C ALA A 586 -30.95 -14.71 4.19
N PRO A 587 -30.85 -15.91 3.58
CA PRO A 587 -31.09 -17.17 4.30
C PRO A 587 -30.04 -17.39 5.39
N MET A 588 -30.43 -18.06 6.48
CA MET A 588 -29.58 -18.26 7.68
C MET A 588 -28.19 -18.86 7.36
N GLY A 589 -28.11 -19.82 6.44
CA GLY A 589 -26.84 -20.42 6.02
C GLY A 589 -25.86 -19.42 5.40
N TYR A 590 -26.37 -18.39 4.73
CA TYR A 590 -25.54 -17.33 4.14
C TYR A 590 -24.97 -16.39 5.21
N TYR A 591 -25.73 -16.05 6.25
CA TYR A 591 -25.21 -15.28 7.38
C TYR A 591 -24.14 -16.05 8.17
N ILE A 592 -24.31 -17.37 8.35
CA ILE A 592 -23.31 -18.22 8.99
C ILE A 592 -22.01 -18.20 8.18
N PHE A 593 -22.09 -18.34 6.86
CA PHE A 593 -20.92 -18.22 5.98
C PHE A 593 -20.25 -16.85 6.09
N LEU A 594 -21.03 -15.77 6.12
CA LEU A 594 -20.51 -14.41 6.21
C LEU A 594 -19.82 -14.14 7.55
N ALA A 595 -20.40 -14.65 8.65
CA ALA A 595 -19.87 -14.51 10.00
C ALA A 595 -18.58 -15.30 10.19
N THR A 596 -18.52 -16.54 9.71
CA THR A 596 -17.30 -17.36 9.77
C THR A 596 -16.20 -16.73 8.94
N TYR A 597 -16.52 -16.25 7.74
CA TYR A 597 -15.56 -15.60 6.86
C TYR A 597 -14.99 -14.31 7.47
N MET A 598 -15.84 -13.44 8.02
CA MET A 598 -15.42 -12.25 8.78
C MET A 598 -14.48 -12.59 9.94
N THR A 599 -14.83 -13.61 10.73
CA THR A 599 -14.02 -14.03 11.88
C THR A 599 -12.63 -14.47 11.44
N VAL A 600 -12.55 -15.25 10.36
CA VAL A 600 -11.26 -15.69 9.78
C VAL A 600 -10.42 -14.49 9.33
N MET A 601 -11.02 -13.51 8.66
CA MET A 601 -10.30 -12.32 8.20
C MET A 601 -9.77 -11.48 9.35
N ILE A 602 -10.54 -11.32 10.43
CA ILE A 602 -10.10 -10.63 11.64
C ILE A 602 -8.91 -11.36 12.27
N LEU A 603 -8.99 -12.69 12.39
CA LEU A 603 -7.89 -13.51 12.93
C LEU A 603 -6.62 -13.40 12.09
N GLN A 604 -6.74 -13.33 10.76
CA GLN A 604 -5.60 -13.16 9.84
C GLN A 604 -4.87 -11.83 10.03
N ILE A 605 -5.57 -10.76 10.40
CA ILE A 605 -4.94 -9.46 10.71
C ILE A 605 -4.36 -9.48 12.13
N MET A 606 -5.13 -10.03 13.08
CA MET A 606 -4.79 -10.02 14.51
C MET A 606 -3.50 -10.81 14.82
N ALA A 607 -3.32 -11.99 14.23
CA ALA A 607 -2.16 -12.85 14.54
C ALA A 607 -0.80 -12.20 14.22
N PRO A 608 -0.59 -11.59 13.04
CA PRO A 608 0.59 -10.78 12.75
C PRO A 608 0.81 -9.62 13.74
N CYS A 609 -0.24 -8.84 14.03
CA CYS A 609 -0.15 -7.68 14.92
C CYS A 609 0.20 -8.08 16.36
N TRP A 610 -0.34 -9.20 16.84
CA TRP A 610 -0.02 -9.75 18.15
C TRP A 610 1.45 -10.14 18.26
N LEU A 611 1.97 -10.89 17.28
CA LEU A 611 3.36 -11.32 17.27
C LEU A 611 4.33 -10.13 17.05
N GLY A 612 3.97 -9.16 16.21
CA GLY A 612 4.75 -7.92 16.03
C GLY A 612 4.88 -7.13 17.33
N THR A 613 3.79 -7.01 18.10
CA THR A 613 3.81 -6.40 19.44
C THR A 613 4.73 -7.16 20.40
N ARG A 614 4.71 -8.50 20.37
CA ARG A 614 5.60 -9.31 21.21
C ARG A 614 7.07 -9.10 20.86
N ILE A 615 7.42 -9.02 19.58
CA ILE A 615 8.80 -8.71 19.14
C ILE A 615 9.22 -7.35 19.69
N MET A 616 8.35 -6.34 19.57
CA MET A 616 8.60 -4.98 20.07
C MET A 616 8.87 -4.99 21.58
N VAL A 617 7.95 -5.55 22.37
CA VAL A 617 8.08 -5.61 23.83
C VAL A 617 9.31 -6.41 24.25
N LYS A 618 9.57 -7.57 23.63
CA LYS A 618 10.74 -8.39 23.95
C LYS A 618 12.06 -7.69 23.62
N SER A 619 12.13 -6.95 22.51
CA SER A 619 13.32 -6.18 22.15
C SER A 619 13.63 -5.08 23.18
N GLN A 620 12.62 -4.42 23.75
CA GLN A 620 12.79 -3.41 24.80
C GLN A 620 13.20 -4.03 26.14
N LEU A 621 12.67 -5.23 26.45
CA LEU A 621 13.02 -5.94 27.69
C LEU A 621 14.51 -6.32 27.77
N LEU A 622 15.20 -6.47 26.63
CA LEU A 622 16.64 -6.72 26.60
C LEU A 622 17.45 -5.64 27.33
N THR A 623 17.01 -4.38 27.26
CA THR A 623 17.65 -3.29 28.03
C THR A 623 17.64 -3.59 29.52
N PHE A 624 16.50 -4.05 30.07
CA PHE A 624 16.37 -4.40 31.49
C PHE A 624 17.21 -5.61 31.86
N SER A 625 17.29 -6.61 30.99
CA SER A 625 18.11 -7.81 31.23
C SER A 625 19.60 -7.50 31.29
N VAL A 626 20.07 -6.55 30.48
CA VAL A 626 21.43 -6.02 30.56
C VAL A 626 21.66 -5.26 31.87
N TYR A 627 20.70 -4.45 32.32
CA TYR A 627 20.83 -3.75 33.61
C TYR A 627 20.93 -4.71 34.80
N ASN A 628 20.28 -5.87 34.72
CA ASN A 628 20.30 -6.90 35.77
C ASN A 628 21.59 -7.73 35.82
N CYS A 629 22.51 -7.57 34.87
CA CYS A 629 23.83 -8.21 34.96
C CYS A 629 24.72 -7.50 35.99
N ASP A 630 25.69 -8.20 36.60
CA ASP A 630 26.61 -7.58 37.56
C ASP A 630 27.71 -6.76 36.83
N TRP A 631 27.31 -5.60 36.30
CA TRP A 631 28.15 -4.73 35.46
C TRP A 631 29.01 -3.73 36.24
N THR A 632 28.67 -3.43 37.50
CA THR A 632 29.31 -2.36 38.30
C THR A 632 30.77 -2.66 38.62
N SER A 633 31.08 -3.94 38.87
CA SER A 633 32.41 -4.47 39.22
C SER A 633 33.31 -4.75 38.02
N ARG A 634 32.83 -4.55 36.77
CA ARG A 634 33.48 -5.01 35.54
C ARG A 634 34.38 -3.98 34.84
N SER A 635 35.15 -4.47 33.88
CA SER A 635 36.14 -3.69 33.10
C SER A 635 35.50 -2.50 32.36
N ARG A 636 36.30 -1.47 32.08
CA ARG A 636 35.85 -0.28 31.32
C ARG A 636 35.34 -0.65 29.92
N GLN A 637 35.95 -1.66 29.29
CA GLN A 637 35.56 -2.14 27.96
C GLN A 637 34.19 -2.80 27.98
N PHE A 638 33.90 -3.63 28.98
CA PHE A 638 32.57 -4.22 29.16
C PHE A 638 31.49 -3.15 29.33
N LYS A 639 31.73 -2.16 30.20
CA LYS A 639 30.80 -1.03 30.43
C LYS A 639 30.56 -0.20 29.16
N SER A 640 31.59 -0.01 28.34
CA SER A 640 31.47 0.70 27.06
C SER A 640 30.59 -0.06 26.07
N ASN A 641 30.82 -1.37 25.90
CA ASN A 641 30.06 -2.21 24.98
C ASN A 641 28.59 -2.34 25.42
N MET A 642 28.37 -2.47 26.73
CA MET A 642 27.04 -2.45 27.33
C MET A 642 26.28 -1.16 27.02
N ARG A 643 26.93 0.00 27.12
CA ARG A 643 26.31 1.30 26.80
C ARG A 643 25.89 1.37 25.33
N PHE A 644 26.74 0.91 24.40
CA PHE A 644 26.37 0.84 22.98
C PHE A 644 25.19 -0.09 22.73
N PHE A 645 25.16 -1.24 23.41
CA PHE A 645 24.06 -2.18 23.30
C PHE A 645 22.74 -1.58 23.79
N VAL A 646 22.74 -0.95 24.99
CA VAL A 646 21.56 -0.30 25.57
C VAL A 646 21.03 0.83 24.68
N ASP A 647 21.93 1.66 24.12
CA ASP A 647 21.54 2.73 23.19
C ASP A 647 20.84 2.16 21.95
N ARG A 648 21.28 0.98 21.46
CA ARG A 648 20.66 0.32 20.32
C ARG A 648 19.34 -0.38 20.67
N THR A 649 19.24 -1.03 21.82
CA THR A 649 18.02 -1.75 22.27
C THR A 649 16.91 -0.80 22.71
N ASN A 650 17.23 0.44 23.08
CA ASN A 650 16.24 1.49 23.33
C ASN A 650 15.42 1.86 22.08
N LYS A 651 15.89 1.52 20.88
CA LYS A 651 15.09 1.60 19.66
C LYS A 651 14.38 0.25 19.43
N PRO A 652 13.07 0.15 19.68
CA PRO A 652 12.35 -1.12 19.56
C PRO A 652 12.43 -1.71 18.16
N LEU A 653 12.48 -3.05 18.08
CA LEU A 653 12.43 -3.76 16.81
C LEU A 653 10.98 -3.85 16.34
N SER A 654 10.63 -3.03 15.34
CA SER A 654 9.28 -2.96 14.78
C SER A 654 9.23 -3.47 13.34
N ILE A 655 8.32 -4.39 13.05
CA ILE A 655 8.01 -4.81 11.67
C ILE A 655 6.89 -3.91 11.14
N THR A 656 7.07 -3.33 9.96
CA THR A 656 6.11 -2.40 9.35
C THR A 656 5.53 -2.95 8.04
N GLY A 657 4.22 -2.82 7.84
CA GLY A 657 3.55 -3.08 6.57
C GLY A 657 3.52 -1.84 5.68
N GLY A 658 3.90 -1.97 4.41
CA GLY A 658 3.99 -0.88 3.44
C GLY A 658 4.90 0.29 3.86
N LYS A 659 5.75 0.12 4.89
CA LYS A 659 6.45 1.20 5.63
C LYS A 659 5.53 2.26 6.26
N MET A 660 4.22 2.04 6.26
CA MET A 660 3.21 3.01 6.68
C MET A 660 2.67 2.73 8.08
N PHE A 661 2.50 1.46 8.42
CA PHE A 661 1.95 1.06 9.72
C PHE A 661 2.83 0.02 10.38
N ILE A 662 3.00 0.16 11.70
CA ILE A 662 3.69 -0.82 12.53
C ILE A 662 2.72 -1.98 12.80
N LEU A 663 3.20 -3.22 12.71
CA LEU A 663 2.45 -4.39 13.17
C LEU A 663 2.37 -4.37 14.69
N SER A 664 1.32 -3.75 15.21
CA SER A 664 1.06 -3.64 16.64
C SER A 664 -0.40 -3.92 16.95
N LEU A 665 -0.68 -4.36 18.18
CA LEU A 665 -2.03 -4.57 18.68
C LEU A 665 -2.79 -3.23 18.75
N ASP A 666 -2.08 -2.12 18.99
CA ASP A 666 -2.66 -0.78 18.96
C ASP A 666 -3.17 -0.42 17.55
N THR A 667 -2.41 -0.78 16.50
CA THR A 667 -2.84 -0.64 15.10
C THR A 667 -4.09 -1.48 14.78
N PHE A 668 -4.26 -2.62 15.48
CA PHE A 668 -5.44 -3.48 15.31
C PHE A 668 -6.66 -2.95 16.07
N THR A 669 -6.49 -2.43 17.29
CA THR A 669 -7.58 -1.96 18.15
C THR A 669 -8.06 -0.55 17.79
N SER A 670 -7.18 0.33 17.31
CA SER A 670 -7.53 1.70 16.95
C SER A 670 -8.38 1.78 15.68
N GLY A 671 -8.30 0.79 14.78
CA GLY A 671 -8.89 0.88 13.43
C GLY A 671 -8.31 2.03 12.58
N GLU A 672 -7.37 2.79 13.14
CA GLU A 672 -6.70 3.92 12.53
C GLU A 672 -5.29 3.46 12.12
N LEU A 673 -5.05 3.50 10.80
CA LEU A 673 -3.72 3.44 10.18
C LEU A 673 -2.89 4.71 10.48
N LEU A 674 -2.96 5.23 11.71
CA LEU A 674 -2.15 6.36 12.15
C LEU A 674 -0.76 5.87 12.56
N PRO A 675 0.32 6.53 12.12
CA PRO A 675 1.63 6.31 12.70
C PRO A 675 1.61 6.90 14.12
N VAL A 676 1.74 6.04 15.14
CA VAL A 676 2.02 6.47 16.50
C VAL A 676 3.43 7.06 16.53
N LEU A 677 3.53 8.36 16.29
CA LEU A 677 4.59 9.20 16.83
C LEU A 677 4.32 9.37 18.32
N ASN A 678 4.78 8.42 19.13
CA ASN A 678 5.08 8.65 20.54
C ASN A 678 6.39 7.94 20.84
N LEU A 679 7.48 8.60 20.45
CA LEU A 679 8.75 8.50 21.15
C LEU A 679 8.66 9.50 22.31
N ASP A 680 8.25 9.02 23.47
CA ASP A 680 8.62 9.62 24.75
C ASP A 680 8.91 8.47 25.70
N TYR A 681 10.20 8.14 25.83
CA TYR A 681 10.96 8.08 27.08
C TYR A 681 12.45 7.84 26.80
#